data_AF-A0A6N2TRC8-F1
#
_entry.id   AF-A0A6N2TRC8-F1
#
_cell.length_a   1.000
_cell.length_b   1.000
_cell.length_c   1.000
_cell.angle_alpha   90.00
_cell.angle_beta   90.00
_cell.angle_gamma   90.00
#
_symmetry.space_group_name_H-M   'P 1'
#
loop_
_entity.id
_entity.type
_entity.pdbx_description
1 polymer ?
#
loop_
_entity_poly.entity_id
_entity_poly.type
_entity_poly.pdbx_seq_one_letter_code
_entity_poly.pdbx_strand_id
1 'polypeptide(L)'
;MRHGKQTAAFFLAAAMVMGSSPAVVFAEDLQSGAEQEAAATGALAESELTSGEQESTEQTGEAVLPEDNLLSAGSAQEEPEKEIPQDKAESGITEIPIISEWQGTTEELWSWVYVEQEQKFTLDEAYAEVLKNHEIKWNWEPAEAQSESAVQLKPGADGVSCTVTGVKGHAGEKGRLVAEVFDEAGKQTGSAKSGQIEVREPSYKYDFPERIYLLKNWEGKRALNMVCIPEDSAHPYGTEEISVEIVDIKVDRSDLFEVQGWENGYVYLKSKNGENSSLLMGTLTVTYKRLDHVLDTHSLILFADSLEYSGHLAHSSYTDHLYPTIKPGETLEVEAVAYRNFISEDGVRTREPFTDFYVEWSFYRDTDAVSIEQDEKNSRRLYITAKEGTDGCGIGIEGRYMHRNEDGTVEQIELPNMSPGDGTANLGIYIRKGLFRQLRRGEDGKLYYYADNKLDTKFEGVIREYEGAFYIKDGTVATDINGLHFVAEGYDVGASEEKRFSNVFCFFKDGQIEEDFEGLTEYDGAKFYVKDGEVVTDMNGLYLVSGTDDETTTDDKFYFFSNGQIQSEYKGLALYDNEWFYLENGYLDTNTNGIVEHDGGKFIVAVGRIAKEANGLWQDPKDKKWYFASNGQIQTQHTGVAGYDGKLFYVIKGELATDYKGTIKYNGVAYEVINGQLYKKK
;
A
#
# COMPACT_ATOMS: atom_id res chain seq x y z
N MET A 1 -2.67 18.83 2.67
CA MET A 1 -2.53 20.20 2.13
C MET A 1 -2.72 20.16 0.60
N ARG A 2 -3.96 20.27 0.13
CA ARG A 2 -4.39 20.65 -1.23
C ARG A 2 -5.91 20.78 -1.20
N HIS A 3 -6.41 21.86 -0.62
CA HIS A 3 -7.81 22.26 -0.76
C HIS A 3 -8.00 22.76 -2.20
N GLY A 4 -8.39 21.86 -3.10
CA GLY A 4 -8.95 22.23 -4.39
C GLY A 4 -10.37 22.71 -4.15
N LYS A 5 -10.59 24.03 -4.18
CA LYS A 5 -11.93 24.60 -4.38
C LYS A 5 -12.43 24.13 -5.75
N GLN A 6 -13.18 23.04 -5.80
CA GLN A 6 -14.03 22.76 -6.94
C GLN A 6 -15.31 23.57 -6.76
N THR A 7 -15.26 24.80 -7.26
CA THR A 7 -16.46 25.55 -7.60
C THR A 7 -17.07 24.85 -8.81
N ALA A 8 -17.93 23.86 -8.58
CA ALA A 8 -18.77 23.30 -9.63
C ALA A 8 -19.80 24.38 -10.01
N ALA A 9 -19.43 25.20 -10.99
CA ALA A 9 -20.33 26.16 -11.60
C ALA A 9 -21.36 25.39 -12.44
N PHE A 10 -22.48 24.99 -11.82
CA PHE A 10 -23.64 24.52 -12.55
C PHE A 10 -24.39 25.72 -13.15
N PHE A 11 -24.08 26.04 -14.41
CA PHE A 11 -25.00 26.79 -15.25
C PHE A 11 -26.13 25.85 -15.68
N LEU A 12 -27.15 25.71 -14.83
CA LEU A 12 -28.45 25.23 -15.27
C LEU A 12 -29.11 26.37 -16.06
N ALA A 13 -28.73 26.46 -17.34
CA ALA A 13 -29.38 27.35 -18.29
C ALA A 13 -30.81 26.84 -18.48
N ALA A 14 -31.74 27.35 -17.65
CA ALA A 14 -33.14 27.36 -18.00
C ALA A 14 -33.28 28.22 -19.25
N ALA A 15 -33.14 27.60 -20.42
CA ALA A 15 -33.70 28.13 -21.65
C ALA A 15 -35.21 28.13 -21.46
N MET A 16 -35.73 29.19 -20.83
CA MET A 16 -37.12 29.53 -21.03
C MET A 16 -37.28 29.67 -22.54
N VAL A 17 -38.17 28.87 -23.13
CA VAL A 17 -38.87 29.27 -24.34
C VAL A 17 -39.74 30.46 -23.93
N MET A 18 -39.11 31.61 -23.71
CA MET A 18 -39.74 32.91 -23.70
C MET A 18 -39.93 33.27 -25.16
N GLY A 19 -41.13 33.01 -25.68
CA GLY A 19 -41.67 33.89 -26.69
C GLY A 19 -41.64 35.31 -26.12
N SER A 20 -40.88 36.19 -26.78
CA SER A 20 -40.68 37.63 -26.52
C SER A 20 -39.84 38.05 -25.30
N SER A 21 -38.86 38.92 -25.63
CA SER A 21 -37.80 39.58 -24.86
C SER A 21 -38.14 40.10 -23.44
N PRO A 22 -37.16 40.19 -22.51
CA PRO A 22 -37.37 40.80 -21.21
C PRO A 22 -37.18 42.33 -21.29
N ALA A 23 -38.23 43.08 -20.92
CA ALA A 23 -38.09 44.46 -20.48
C ALA A 23 -38.14 44.48 -18.95
N VAL A 24 -36.98 44.74 -18.34
CA VAL A 24 -36.82 44.97 -16.90
C VAL A 24 -37.56 46.25 -16.50
N VAL A 25 -38.42 46.18 -15.48
CA VAL A 25 -38.93 47.36 -14.77
C VAL A 25 -38.80 47.11 -13.26
N PHE A 26 -38.03 47.97 -12.60
CA PHE A 26 -37.76 47.97 -11.16
C PHE A 26 -39.05 48.12 -10.34
N ALA A 27 -39.15 47.37 -9.24
CA ALA A 27 -40.05 47.66 -8.13
C ALA A 27 -39.21 48.05 -6.90
N GLU A 28 -39.60 49.16 -6.28
CA GLU A 28 -38.96 49.80 -5.13
C GLU A 28 -39.06 48.96 -3.85
N ASP A 29 -38.04 49.13 -2.99
CA ASP A 29 -37.83 48.50 -1.69
C ASP A 29 -39.08 48.50 -0.78
N LEU A 30 -39.38 47.34 -0.17
CA LEU A 30 -40.14 47.25 1.06
C LEU A 30 -39.43 46.33 2.06
N GLN A 31 -39.23 46.91 3.24
CA GLN A 31 -38.42 46.41 4.34
C GLN A 31 -39.29 45.72 5.40
N SER A 32 -38.68 44.72 6.07
CA SER A 32 -38.96 44.18 7.41
C SER A 32 -40.00 43.06 7.59
N GLY A 33 -39.58 42.02 8.34
CA GLY A 33 -40.21 41.78 9.64
C GLY A 33 -40.66 40.35 9.99
N ALA A 34 -39.80 39.66 10.75
CA ALA A 34 -40.07 38.78 11.89
C ALA A 34 -40.75 37.39 11.73
N GLU A 35 -40.11 36.45 12.43
CA GLU A 35 -40.39 35.04 12.70
C GLU A 35 -41.76 34.79 13.37
N GLN A 36 -42.29 33.56 13.21
CA GLN A 36 -42.88 32.82 14.32
C GLN A 36 -43.00 31.31 14.07
N GLU A 37 -42.46 30.54 15.01
CA GLU A 37 -42.64 29.09 15.21
C GLU A 37 -44.12 28.69 15.39
N ALA A 38 -44.46 27.47 14.96
CA ALA A 38 -45.56 26.72 15.57
C ALA A 38 -45.28 25.21 15.54
N ALA A 39 -45.09 24.65 16.73
CA ALA A 39 -45.11 23.23 17.03
C ALA A 39 -46.53 22.65 16.91
N ALA A 40 -46.65 21.40 16.45
CA ALA A 40 -47.82 20.56 16.75
C ALA A 40 -47.47 19.07 16.71
N THR A 41 -47.47 18.51 17.91
CA THR A 41 -47.64 17.10 18.29
C THR A 41 -48.83 16.41 17.62
N GLY A 42 -48.71 15.12 17.31
CA GLY A 42 -49.83 14.24 17.00
C GLY A 42 -49.40 12.77 17.01
N ALA A 43 -49.91 12.02 17.97
CA ALA A 43 -49.52 10.66 18.30
C ALA A 43 -50.56 9.62 17.84
N LEU A 44 -50.09 8.36 17.76
CA LEU A 44 -50.80 7.08 17.84
C LEU A 44 -51.71 6.65 16.66
N ALA A 45 -51.45 5.46 16.11
CA ALA A 45 -52.10 4.23 16.59
C ALA A 45 -51.56 2.97 15.90
N GLU A 46 -51.45 1.93 16.72
CA GLU A 46 -51.06 0.56 16.45
C GLU A 46 -52.12 -0.21 15.63
N SER A 47 -51.68 -1.29 14.98
CA SER A 47 -52.46 -2.53 14.95
C SER A 47 -51.55 -3.75 14.77
N GLU A 48 -51.56 -4.61 15.78
CA GLU A 48 -51.16 -6.02 15.71
C GLU A 48 -52.01 -6.82 14.72
N LEU A 49 -51.52 -8.00 14.27
CA LEU A 49 -52.26 -9.28 14.28
C LEU A 49 -51.35 -10.46 13.81
N THR A 50 -50.82 -11.18 14.80
CA THR A 50 -50.79 -12.64 15.02
C THR A 50 -50.77 -13.68 13.87
N SER A 51 -49.73 -14.52 13.93
CA SER A 51 -49.67 -16.00 14.04
C SER A 51 -50.18 -16.93 12.92
N GLY A 52 -49.31 -17.90 12.56
CA GLY A 52 -49.67 -19.21 12.00
C GLY A 52 -48.47 -20.15 11.87
N GLU A 53 -48.38 -21.16 12.75
CA GLU A 53 -47.49 -22.33 12.64
C GLU A 53 -48.10 -23.42 11.74
N GLN A 54 -47.28 -24.18 10.97
CA GLN A 54 -47.05 -25.64 11.12
C GLN A 54 -46.32 -26.29 9.91
N GLU A 55 -45.28 -27.06 10.26
CA GLU A 55 -44.82 -28.40 9.81
C GLU A 55 -44.64 -28.82 8.33
N SER A 56 -43.36 -29.11 8.02
CA SER A 56 -42.71 -30.33 7.50
C SER A 56 -43.29 -31.20 6.35
N THR A 57 -42.43 -31.55 5.39
CA THR A 57 -42.11 -32.94 4.98
C THR A 57 -40.89 -33.03 4.05
N GLU A 58 -40.19 -34.16 4.15
CA GLU A 58 -38.90 -34.55 3.56
C GLU A 58 -38.90 -34.71 2.03
N GLN A 59 -37.73 -34.56 1.38
CA GLN A 59 -37.14 -35.68 0.62
C GLN A 59 -35.63 -35.53 0.34
N THR A 60 -35.03 -36.72 0.29
CA THR A 60 -33.63 -37.18 0.35
C THR A 60 -32.77 -36.96 -0.90
N GLY A 61 -31.45 -36.91 -0.71
CA GLY A 61 -30.43 -37.14 -1.74
C GLY A 61 -29.00 -37.20 -1.19
N GLU A 62 -28.56 -38.41 -0.81
CA GLU A 62 -27.15 -38.88 -0.69
C GLU A 62 -26.38 -38.65 -2.03
N ALA A 63 -25.04 -38.64 -2.18
CA ALA A 63 -23.93 -39.17 -1.39
C ALA A 63 -22.55 -38.68 -1.96
N VAL A 64 -21.62 -38.44 -1.02
CA VAL A 64 -20.25 -39.00 -0.95
C VAL A 64 -19.06 -38.40 -1.74
N LEU A 65 -17.99 -38.17 -0.96
CA LEU A 65 -16.63 -37.69 -1.19
C LEU A 65 -15.70 -38.74 -1.85
N PRO A 66 -14.47 -38.35 -2.24
CA PRO A 66 -13.33 -39.28 -2.21
C PRO A 66 -12.18 -38.80 -1.31
N GLU A 67 -11.60 -39.75 -0.57
CA GLU A 67 -10.31 -39.67 0.12
C GLU A 67 -9.24 -40.46 -0.65
N ASP A 68 -8.03 -39.89 -0.70
CA ASP A 68 -6.69 -40.43 -0.48
C ASP A 68 -6.17 -41.80 -1.01
N ASN A 69 -4.99 -41.66 -1.64
CA ASN A 69 -3.72 -42.42 -1.50
C ASN A 69 -3.66 -43.96 -1.68
N LEU A 70 -2.75 -44.40 -2.57
CA LEU A 70 -1.43 -45.02 -2.24
C LEU A 70 -0.81 -45.80 -3.44
N LEU A 71 0.48 -45.51 -3.71
CA LEU A 71 1.63 -46.39 -4.02
C LEU A 71 1.61 -47.42 -5.20
N SER A 72 2.65 -47.30 -6.06
CA SER A 72 3.73 -48.30 -6.29
C SER A 72 3.97 -48.84 -7.72
N ALA A 73 5.24 -48.69 -8.15
CA ALA A 73 6.11 -49.58 -8.95
C ALA A 73 5.86 -49.88 -10.46
N GLY A 74 6.89 -49.57 -11.28
CA GLY A 74 7.64 -50.62 -12.00
C GLY A 74 7.67 -50.65 -13.54
N SER A 75 8.88 -50.39 -14.10
CA SER A 75 9.54 -51.01 -15.29
C SER A 75 9.14 -50.69 -16.75
N ALA A 76 10.06 -49.99 -17.43
CA ALA A 76 10.84 -50.31 -18.66
C ALA A 76 10.20 -50.81 -19.99
N GLN A 77 10.61 -50.13 -21.07
CA GLN A 77 11.29 -50.65 -22.30
C GLN A 77 10.61 -50.38 -23.69
N GLU A 78 11.39 -49.67 -24.53
CA GLU A 78 11.64 -49.70 -26.00
C GLU A 78 10.56 -49.56 -27.10
N GLU A 79 10.97 -48.78 -28.12
CA GLU A 79 10.36 -48.47 -29.43
C GLU A 79 10.33 -49.65 -30.43
N PRO A 80 9.70 -49.47 -31.60
CA PRO A 80 10.49 -49.60 -32.84
C PRO A 80 10.15 -48.63 -34.00
N GLU A 81 11.17 -48.42 -34.83
CA GLU A 81 11.27 -47.70 -36.11
C GLU A 81 10.43 -48.26 -37.27
N LYS A 82 10.33 -47.48 -38.38
CA LYS A 82 10.27 -47.85 -39.83
C LYS A 82 9.85 -46.63 -40.69
N GLU A 83 10.25 -46.35 -41.94
CA GLU A 83 11.16 -46.88 -42.97
C GLU A 83 11.06 -45.95 -44.25
N ILE A 84 12.20 -45.57 -44.89
CA ILE A 84 12.51 -45.29 -46.36
C ILE A 84 11.71 -44.22 -47.18
N PRO A 85 12.09 -43.73 -48.42
CA PRO A 85 13.15 -44.14 -49.39
C PRO A 85 13.96 -43.06 -50.19
N GLN A 86 15.03 -43.55 -50.82
CA GLN A 86 15.88 -42.93 -51.87
C GLN A 86 15.15 -42.72 -53.21
N ASP A 87 15.42 -41.59 -53.91
CA ASP A 87 15.84 -41.62 -55.32
C ASP A 87 16.44 -40.27 -55.80
N LYS A 88 17.59 -40.39 -56.49
CA LYS A 88 18.24 -39.44 -57.42
C LYS A 88 18.70 -38.05 -56.97
N ALA A 89 20.03 -37.98 -56.87
CA ALA A 89 20.84 -36.79 -57.12
C ALA A 89 20.47 -36.10 -58.45
N GLU A 90 20.23 -34.79 -58.39
CA GLU A 90 20.98 -33.80 -59.14
C GLU A 90 20.61 -32.40 -58.64
N SER A 91 21.65 -31.55 -58.50
CA SER A 91 21.56 -30.10 -58.55
C SER A 91 20.98 -29.36 -57.32
N GLY A 92 21.88 -29.08 -56.39
CA GLY A 92 22.05 -27.73 -55.85
C GLY A 92 21.26 -27.36 -54.60
N ILE A 93 21.68 -26.21 -54.05
CA ILE A 93 21.08 -25.44 -52.95
C ILE A 93 21.73 -25.76 -51.59
N THR A 94 22.74 -24.99 -51.18
CA THR A 94 22.69 -23.65 -50.53
C THR A 94 22.01 -23.66 -49.17
N GLU A 95 22.84 -23.47 -48.15
CA GLU A 95 22.55 -22.91 -46.82
C GLU A 95 21.53 -23.65 -45.92
N ILE A 96 22.01 -24.07 -44.76
CA ILE A 96 21.22 -24.51 -43.59
C ILE A 96 21.19 -23.32 -42.60
N PRO A 97 20.04 -23.01 -41.96
CA PRO A 97 19.76 -21.69 -41.36
C PRO A 97 20.46 -21.40 -40.02
N ILE A 98 20.62 -20.10 -39.77
CA ILE A 98 21.20 -19.45 -38.58
C ILE A 98 20.25 -19.54 -37.38
N ILE A 99 20.81 -19.75 -36.17
CA ILE A 99 20.15 -19.45 -34.89
C ILE A 99 20.83 -18.20 -34.28
N SER A 100 20.04 -17.12 -34.21
CA SER A 100 20.13 -15.89 -33.41
C SER A 100 21.47 -15.14 -33.24
N GLU A 101 21.45 -13.89 -33.73
CA GLU A 101 22.40 -12.81 -33.47
C GLU A 101 22.41 -12.35 -32.00
N TRP A 102 23.60 -12.07 -31.48
CA TRP A 102 23.82 -11.14 -30.37
C TRP A 102 24.88 -10.11 -30.82
N GLN A 103 24.65 -8.83 -30.50
CA GLN A 103 25.56 -7.73 -30.84
C GLN A 103 26.13 -7.11 -29.56
N GLY A 104 27.44 -7.27 -29.36
CA GLY A 104 28.24 -6.54 -28.37
C GLY A 104 29.51 -6.04 -29.05
N THR A 105 30.03 -4.91 -28.60
CA THR A 105 31.27 -4.31 -29.13
C THR A 105 32.42 -4.65 -28.18
N THR A 106 33.51 -5.20 -28.70
CA THR A 106 34.72 -5.53 -27.93
C THR A 106 35.89 -4.64 -28.36
N GLU A 107 36.52 -3.99 -27.39
CA GLU A 107 37.83 -3.36 -27.50
C GLU A 107 38.94 -4.38 -27.16
N GLU A 108 40.11 -4.17 -27.77
CA GLU A 108 41.23 -5.11 -27.92
C GLU A 108 41.93 -5.50 -26.60
N LEU A 109 41.97 -6.80 -26.27
CA LEU A 109 42.95 -7.39 -25.34
C LEU A 109 43.38 -8.80 -25.81
N TRP A 110 44.65 -9.14 -25.60
CA TRP A 110 45.23 -10.46 -25.91
C TRP A 110 45.17 -11.35 -24.68
N SER A 111 44.35 -12.41 -24.69
CA SER A 111 44.26 -13.42 -23.64
C SER A 111 44.12 -14.82 -24.24
N TRP A 112 44.51 -15.86 -23.49
CA TRP A 112 44.28 -17.25 -23.89
C TRP A 112 42.81 -17.58 -23.60
N VAL A 113 41.98 -17.79 -24.64
CA VAL A 113 40.54 -18.02 -24.47
C VAL A 113 40.21 -19.50 -24.62
N TYR A 114 39.63 -20.11 -23.59
CA TYR A 114 39.15 -21.51 -23.63
C TYR A 114 37.67 -21.55 -24.03
N VAL A 115 37.28 -22.53 -24.83
CA VAL A 115 35.89 -22.72 -25.27
C VAL A 115 35.10 -23.39 -24.14
N GLU A 116 34.00 -22.77 -23.75
CA GLU A 116 33.14 -23.10 -22.60
C GLU A 116 32.59 -24.54 -22.60
N GLN A 117 32.45 -25.18 -23.77
CA GLN A 117 31.95 -26.55 -23.91
C GLN A 117 32.68 -27.29 -25.04
N GLU A 118 32.99 -28.58 -24.86
CA GLU A 118 33.48 -29.45 -25.95
C GLU A 118 32.41 -29.51 -27.06
N GLN A 119 32.58 -28.73 -28.13
CA GLN A 119 31.67 -28.79 -29.27
C GLN A 119 32.15 -29.84 -30.27
N LYS A 120 31.41 -30.95 -30.34
CA LYS A 120 31.62 -32.02 -31.32
C LYS A 120 30.79 -31.73 -32.57
N PHE A 121 31.47 -31.59 -33.70
CA PHE A 121 30.83 -31.45 -35.00
C PHE A 121 30.89 -32.78 -35.73
N THR A 122 29.76 -33.25 -36.23
CA THR A 122 29.68 -34.50 -37.00
C THR A 122 29.03 -34.20 -38.33
N LEU A 123 29.62 -34.67 -39.43
CA LEU A 123 28.95 -34.66 -40.72
C LEU A 123 27.72 -35.58 -40.66
N ASP A 124 26.61 -35.14 -41.25
CA ASP A 124 25.36 -35.88 -41.31
C ASP A 124 25.59 -37.33 -41.80
N GLU A 125 24.88 -38.30 -41.21
CA GLU A 125 25.04 -39.74 -41.48
C GLU A 125 24.98 -40.08 -42.98
N ALA A 126 24.14 -39.39 -43.75
CA ALA A 126 24.03 -39.60 -45.19
C ALA A 126 25.32 -39.24 -45.95
N TYR A 127 26.09 -38.28 -45.45
CA TYR A 127 27.39 -37.90 -46.02
C TYR A 127 28.53 -38.75 -45.46
N ALA A 128 28.47 -39.13 -44.17
CA ALA A 128 29.46 -39.98 -43.53
C ALA A 128 29.58 -41.36 -44.23
N GLU A 129 28.47 -41.91 -44.72
CA GLU A 129 28.45 -43.20 -45.41
C GLU A 129 29.06 -43.15 -46.82
N VAL A 130 28.83 -42.05 -47.55
CA VAL A 130 29.41 -41.80 -48.89
C VAL A 130 30.91 -41.50 -48.81
N LEU A 131 31.35 -40.86 -47.73
CA LEU A 131 32.72 -40.37 -47.54
C LEU A 131 33.62 -41.35 -46.76
N LYS A 132 33.13 -42.55 -46.43
CA LYS A 132 33.82 -43.55 -45.61
C LYS A 132 35.19 -44.00 -46.14
N ASN A 133 35.42 -43.84 -47.45
CA ASN A 133 36.68 -44.16 -48.14
C ASN A 133 37.47 -42.91 -48.59
N HIS A 134 37.08 -41.72 -48.16
CA HIS A 134 37.72 -40.45 -48.52
C HIS A 134 38.48 -39.85 -47.33
N GLU A 135 39.57 -39.13 -47.58
CA GLU A 135 40.29 -38.40 -46.53
C GLU A 135 39.60 -37.05 -46.27
N ILE A 136 39.23 -36.78 -45.01
CA ILE A 136 38.62 -35.51 -44.60
C ILE A 136 39.64 -34.70 -43.81
N LYS A 137 39.91 -33.47 -44.25
CA LYS A 137 40.76 -32.51 -43.55
C LYS A 137 39.91 -31.40 -42.97
N TRP A 138 40.11 -31.13 -41.68
CA TRP A 138 39.43 -30.08 -40.94
C TRP A 138 40.33 -28.87 -40.79
N ASN A 139 39.83 -27.71 -41.19
CA ASN A 139 40.53 -26.43 -41.10
C ASN A 139 39.61 -25.39 -40.44
N TRP A 140 40.22 -24.39 -39.80
CA TRP A 140 39.51 -23.21 -39.28
C TRP A 140 39.71 -22.03 -40.21
N GLU A 141 38.62 -21.36 -40.58
CA GLU A 141 38.65 -20.14 -41.39
C GLU A 141 38.11 -18.97 -40.54
N PRO A 142 38.97 -18.03 -40.11
CA PRO A 142 38.52 -16.85 -39.37
C PRO A 142 37.75 -15.91 -40.31
N ALA A 143 36.69 -15.27 -39.81
CA ALA A 143 35.87 -14.33 -40.60
C ALA A 143 36.59 -13.00 -40.85
N GLU A 144 37.53 -12.64 -39.98
CA GLU A 144 38.38 -11.46 -40.09
C GLU A 144 39.82 -11.91 -40.29
N ALA A 145 40.51 -11.35 -41.29
CA ALA A 145 41.88 -11.72 -41.63
C ALA A 145 42.87 -11.11 -40.61
N GLN A 146 42.80 -11.54 -39.35
CA GLN A 146 43.83 -11.31 -38.36
C GLN A 146 44.68 -12.58 -38.21
N SER A 147 45.90 -12.49 -38.71
CA SER A 147 46.88 -13.56 -38.76
C SER A 147 47.50 -13.77 -37.38
N GLU A 148 46.97 -14.70 -36.57
CA GLU A 148 47.71 -15.51 -35.58
C GLU A 148 46.81 -16.39 -34.68
N SER A 149 45.49 -16.42 -34.90
CA SER A 149 44.60 -17.30 -34.14
C SER A 149 44.77 -18.77 -34.53
N ALA A 150 45.15 -19.62 -33.57
CA ALA A 150 45.32 -21.06 -33.77
C ALA A 150 44.22 -21.83 -33.02
N VAL A 151 43.15 -22.18 -33.72
CA VAL A 151 42.13 -23.10 -33.21
C VAL A 151 42.67 -24.52 -33.26
N GLN A 152 42.70 -25.20 -32.11
CA GLN A 152 43.10 -26.60 -32.04
C GLN A 152 41.92 -27.50 -32.38
N LEU A 153 42.07 -28.23 -33.49
CA LEU A 153 41.11 -29.19 -33.99
C LEU A 153 41.60 -30.60 -33.72
N LYS A 154 40.75 -31.42 -33.13
CA LYS A 154 41.01 -32.83 -32.91
C LYS A 154 40.00 -33.66 -33.72
N PRO A 155 40.42 -34.25 -34.84
CA PRO A 155 39.57 -35.18 -35.58
C PRO A 155 39.18 -36.37 -34.70
N GLY A 156 37.92 -36.77 -34.78
CA GLY A 156 37.42 -37.97 -34.13
C GLY A 156 37.99 -39.23 -34.77
N ALA A 157 38.04 -40.32 -34.00
CA ALA A 157 38.49 -41.62 -34.51
C ALA A 157 37.56 -42.20 -35.60
N ASP A 158 36.34 -41.66 -35.72
CA ASP A 158 35.37 -41.99 -36.76
C ASP A 158 35.68 -41.32 -38.11
N GLY A 159 36.65 -40.38 -38.17
CA GLY A 159 37.08 -39.69 -39.39
C GLY A 159 36.11 -38.64 -39.93
N VAL A 160 34.87 -38.61 -39.44
CA VAL A 160 33.79 -37.72 -39.90
C VAL A 160 33.34 -36.72 -38.84
N SER A 161 33.88 -36.82 -37.62
CA SER A 161 33.69 -35.82 -36.57
C SER A 161 34.97 -35.05 -36.24
N CYS A 162 34.81 -33.84 -35.72
CA CYS A 162 35.90 -33.04 -35.20
C CYS A 162 35.44 -32.30 -33.94
N THR A 163 36.30 -32.29 -32.92
CA THR A 163 36.08 -31.53 -31.69
C THR A 163 37.05 -30.36 -31.64
N VAL A 164 36.52 -29.19 -31.27
CA VAL A 164 37.35 -28.02 -30.98
C VAL A 164 37.78 -28.12 -29.51
N THR A 165 39.08 -28.22 -29.26
CA THR A 165 39.62 -28.48 -27.91
C THR A 165 40.28 -27.25 -27.27
N GLY A 166 40.34 -26.13 -27.97
CA GLY A 166 40.86 -24.86 -27.45
C GLY A 166 41.19 -23.86 -28.57
N VAL A 167 41.14 -22.57 -28.25
CA VAL A 167 41.49 -21.49 -29.18
C VAL A 167 42.65 -20.70 -28.59
N LYS A 168 43.68 -20.43 -29.39
CA LYS A 168 44.62 -19.34 -29.09
C LYS A 168 44.18 -18.17 -29.96
N GLY A 169 43.39 -17.23 -29.43
CA GLY A 169 42.74 -16.16 -30.20
C GLY A 169 41.91 -15.23 -29.32
N HIS A 170 41.27 -14.22 -29.91
CA HIS A 170 40.56 -13.16 -29.17
C HIS A 170 39.13 -13.58 -28.78
N ALA A 171 38.68 -13.15 -27.60
CA ALA A 171 37.27 -13.27 -27.22
C ALA A 171 36.40 -12.41 -28.16
N GLY A 172 35.30 -12.99 -28.65
CA GLY A 172 34.45 -12.40 -29.69
C GLY A 172 34.91 -12.70 -31.13
N GLU A 173 36.03 -13.42 -31.33
CA GLU A 173 36.47 -13.81 -32.68
C GLU A 173 35.43 -14.73 -33.34
N LYS A 174 35.04 -14.38 -34.56
CA LYS A 174 34.09 -15.15 -35.36
C LYS A 174 34.81 -15.90 -36.48
N GLY A 175 34.45 -17.16 -36.69
CA GLY A 175 34.98 -17.95 -37.81
C GLY A 175 34.09 -19.14 -38.15
N ARG A 176 34.56 -20.01 -39.05
CA ARG A 176 33.84 -21.19 -39.52
C ARG A 176 34.78 -22.39 -39.57
N LEU A 177 34.23 -23.56 -39.28
CA LEU A 177 34.90 -24.83 -39.53
C LEU A 177 34.69 -25.23 -40.99
N VAL A 178 35.76 -25.61 -41.66
CA VAL A 178 35.76 -26.07 -43.04
C VAL A 178 36.24 -27.51 -43.07
N ALA A 179 35.39 -28.39 -43.61
CA ALA A 179 35.74 -29.77 -43.93
C ALA A 179 36.01 -29.87 -45.42
N GLU A 180 37.20 -30.32 -45.80
CA GLU A 180 37.58 -30.58 -47.19
C GLU A 180 37.75 -32.08 -47.41
N VAL A 181 37.17 -32.58 -48.50
CA VAL A 181 37.09 -34.01 -48.81
C VAL A 181 37.97 -34.32 -50.03
N PHE A 182 38.80 -35.35 -49.91
CA PHE A 182 39.73 -35.79 -50.96
C PHE A 182 39.49 -37.24 -51.36
N ASP A 183 39.57 -37.53 -52.66
CA ASP A 183 39.50 -38.90 -53.18
C ASP A 183 40.79 -39.70 -52.95
N GLU A 184 40.76 -41.00 -53.27
CA GLU A 184 41.91 -41.91 -53.14
C GLU A 184 43.13 -41.48 -53.97
N ALA A 185 42.96 -40.62 -54.98
CA ALA A 185 44.05 -40.06 -55.79
C ALA A 185 44.59 -38.73 -55.21
N GLY A 186 44.05 -38.26 -54.09
CA GLY A 186 44.42 -37.03 -53.40
C GLY A 186 43.84 -35.76 -54.03
N LYS A 187 42.84 -35.87 -54.92
CA LYS A 187 42.17 -34.72 -55.53
C LYS A 187 40.97 -34.31 -54.67
N GLN A 188 40.84 -33.00 -54.40
CA GLN A 188 39.69 -32.47 -53.67
C GLN A 188 38.40 -32.69 -54.46
N THR A 189 37.44 -33.39 -53.86
CA THR A 189 36.15 -33.72 -54.47
C THR A 189 34.98 -32.95 -53.87
N GLY A 190 35.15 -32.36 -52.68
CA GLY A 190 34.12 -31.52 -52.05
C GLY A 190 34.63 -30.70 -50.86
N SER A 191 33.81 -29.75 -50.41
CA SER A 191 34.03 -28.98 -49.18
C SER A 191 32.70 -28.59 -48.52
N ALA A 192 32.63 -28.60 -47.20
CA ALA A 192 31.51 -28.10 -46.41
C ALA A 192 32.00 -27.07 -45.38
N LYS A 193 31.19 -26.04 -45.11
CA LYS A 193 31.48 -25.02 -44.09
C LYS A 193 30.38 -25.01 -43.04
N SER A 194 30.75 -24.85 -41.77
CA SER A 194 29.78 -24.60 -40.70
C SER A 194 29.16 -23.21 -40.82
N GLY A 195 28.12 -22.95 -40.03
CA GLY A 195 27.71 -21.59 -39.70
C GLY A 195 28.82 -20.81 -38.98
N GLN A 196 28.60 -19.51 -38.78
CA GLN A 196 29.53 -18.64 -38.05
C GLN A 196 29.53 -18.98 -36.56
N ILE A 197 30.72 -19.19 -36.00
CA ILE A 197 30.96 -19.57 -34.61
C ILE A 197 31.74 -18.44 -33.94
N GLU A 198 31.37 -18.07 -32.72
CA GLU A 198 32.00 -16.99 -31.93
C GLU A 198 32.62 -17.56 -30.65
N VAL A 199 33.86 -17.13 -30.32
CA VAL A 199 34.59 -17.54 -29.11
C VAL A 199 34.20 -16.66 -27.92
N ARG A 200 33.96 -17.22 -26.72
CA ARG A 200 33.51 -16.47 -25.50
C ARG A 200 34.46 -16.65 -24.30
N GLU A 201 34.48 -15.68 -23.39
CA GLU A 201 35.22 -15.75 -22.12
C GLU A 201 34.49 -16.60 -21.06
N PRO A 202 35.22 -17.29 -20.16
CA PRO A 202 34.61 -18.02 -19.05
C PRO A 202 33.87 -17.09 -18.07
N SER A 203 32.70 -17.53 -17.57
CA SER A 203 31.93 -16.77 -16.58
C SER A 203 32.41 -17.04 -15.15
N TYR A 204 32.52 -15.97 -14.37
CA TYR A 204 32.96 -16.01 -12.98
C TYR A 204 32.06 -15.15 -12.11
N LYS A 205 31.80 -15.61 -10.88
CA LYS A 205 31.12 -14.83 -9.85
C LYS A 205 32.12 -14.38 -8.79
N TYR A 206 32.09 -13.10 -8.45
CA TYR A 206 32.87 -12.56 -7.33
C TYR A 206 32.03 -12.61 -6.06
N ASP A 207 32.59 -13.18 -4.99
CA ASP A 207 31.97 -13.16 -3.67
C ASP A 207 32.59 -12.00 -2.86
N PHE A 208 31.88 -10.87 -2.80
CA PHE A 208 32.30 -9.73 -2.01
C PHE A 208 31.25 -9.40 -0.95
N PRO A 209 31.65 -9.08 0.28
CA PRO A 209 30.72 -8.65 1.30
C PRO A 209 30.14 -7.29 0.92
N GLU A 210 28.83 -7.14 1.10
CA GLU A 210 28.16 -5.85 0.98
C GLU A 210 28.37 -5.00 2.25
N ARG A 211 28.65 -5.65 3.38
CA ARG A 211 28.68 -5.02 4.71
C ARG A 211 29.73 -5.66 5.61
N ILE A 212 30.42 -4.84 6.40
CA ILE A 212 31.32 -5.28 7.47
C ILE A 212 30.88 -4.62 8.78
N TYR A 213 30.73 -5.43 9.82
CA TYR A 213 30.39 -4.97 11.16
C TYR A 213 31.63 -4.91 12.06
N LEU A 214 31.73 -3.82 12.81
CA LEU A 214 32.80 -3.52 13.75
C LEU A 214 32.19 -3.15 15.11
N LEU A 215 32.88 -3.52 16.18
CA LEU A 215 32.59 -2.96 17.49
C LEU A 215 33.09 -1.51 17.53
N LYS A 216 32.57 -0.67 18.42
CA LYS A 216 33.13 0.67 18.68
C LYS A 216 34.48 0.57 19.37
N ASN A 217 35.39 1.51 19.07
CA ASN A 217 36.74 1.56 19.63
C ASN A 217 37.50 0.23 19.50
N TRP A 218 37.33 -0.42 18.36
CA TRP A 218 37.86 -1.75 18.10
C TRP A 218 38.96 -1.71 17.04
N GLU A 219 39.91 -2.62 17.16
CA GLU A 219 41.03 -2.77 16.23
C GLU A 219 41.25 -4.26 15.96
N GLY A 220 41.32 -4.63 14.68
CA GLY A 220 41.57 -6.00 14.26
C GLY A 220 41.29 -6.21 12.77
N LYS A 221 41.23 -7.48 12.34
CA LYS A 221 40.99 -7.82 10.94
C LYS A 221 39.58 -8.34 10.65
N ARG A 222 39.11 -8.09 9.44
CA ARG A 222 37.83 -8.55 8.89
C ARG A 222 38.01 -9.17 7.52
N ALA A 223 37.27 -10.23 7.24
CA ALA A 223 37.28 -10.86 5.94
C ALA A 223 36.63 -9.94 4.91
N LEU A 224 37.31 -9.77 3.78
CA LEU A 224 36.73 -9.20 2.56
C LEU A 224 36.26 -10.30 1.60
N ASN A 225 36.57 -11.58 1.91
CA ASN A 225 36.20 -12.75 1.12
C ASN A 225 36.49 -12.63 -0.38
N MET A 226 37.39 -11.74 -0.82
CA MET A 226 37.55 -11.36 -2.24
C MET A 226 38.07 -12.50 -3.09
N VAL A 227 37.14 -13.37 -3.46
CA VAL A 227 37.38 -14.58 -4.22
C VAL A 227 36.50 -14.58 -5.45
N CYS A 228 37.06 -15.22 -6.47
CA CYS A 228 36.41 -15.48 -7.74
C CYS A 228 36.04 -16.95 -7.79
N ILE A 229 34.77 -17.25 -8.03
CA ILE A 229 34.21 -18.60 -8.07
C ILE A 229 33.84 -18.92 -9.53
N PRO A 230 34.43 -19.97 -10.14
CA PRO A 230 34.01 -20.44 -11.46
C PRO A 230 32.56 -20.93 -11.44
N GLU A 231 31.75 -20.55 -12.43
CA GLU A 231 30.33 -20.93 -12.48
C GLU A 231 30.10 -22.36 -13.00
N ASP A 232 31.11 -23.00 -13.62
CA ASP A 232 31.03 -24.35 -14.17
C ASP A 232 31.89 -25.35 -13.39
N SER A 233 31.25 -26.42 -12.91
CA SER A 233 31.91 -27.58 -12.25
C SER A 233 32.94 -28.32 -13.12
N ALA A 234 32.91 -28.14 -14.44
CA ALA A 234 33.87 -28.72 -15.39
C ALA A 234 35.10 -27.82 -15.64
N HIS A 235 35.20 -26.65 -14.98
CA HIS A 235 36.35 -25.76 -15.09
C HIS A 235 37.65 -26.46 -14.63
N PRO A 236 38.82 -26.22 -15.26
CA PRO A 236 40.08 -26.92 -14.93
C PRO A 236 40.60 -26.66 -13.51
N TYR A 237 40.10 -25.61 -12.85
CA TYR A 237 40.35 -25.32 -11.42
C TYR A 237 39.24 -25.88 -10.50
N GLY A 238 38.26 -26.61 -11.04
CA GLY A 238 37.10 -27.10 -10.30
C GLY A 238 36.27 -25.98 -9.67
N THR A 239 35.72 -26.24 -8.47
CA THR A 239 35.02 -25.26 -7.62
C THR A 239 35.98 -24.54 -6.65
N GLU A 240 37.30 -24.53 -6.91
CA GLU A 240 38.27 -23.88 -6.02
C GLU A 240 38.14 -22.35 -6.10
N GLU A 241 38.07 -21.71 -4.93
CA GLU A 241 38.02 -20.26 -4.79
C GLU A 241 39.37 -19.62 -5.16
N ILE A 242 39.36 -18.67 -6.09
CA ILE A 242 40.57 -17.98 -6.55
C ILE A 242 40.65 -16.62 -5.87
N SER A 243 41.68 -16.40 -5.03
CA SER A 243 41.89 -15.10 -4.37
C SER A 243 42.21 -13.99 -5.37
N VAL A 244 41.57 -12.84 -5.18
CA VAL A 244 41.72 -11.65 -6.03
C VAL A 244 42.83 -10.74 -5.47
N GLU A 245 43.66 -10.16 -6.34
CA GLU A 245 44.72 -9.23 -5.91
C GLU A 245 44.13 -7.85 -5.57
N ILE A 246 44.19 -7.48 -4.29
CA ILE A 246 43.78 -6.16 -3.80
C ILE A 246 44.90 -5.14 -4.05
N VAL A 247 44.56 -4.06 -4.74
CA VAL A 247 45.51 -2.99 -5.12
C VAL A 247 45.44 -1.81 -4.17
N ASP A 248 44.23 -1.42 -3.75
CA ASP A 248 44.03 -0.26 -2.88
C ASP A 248 42.72 -0.40 -2.09
N ILE A 249 42.68 0.17 -0.89
CA ILE A 249 41.48 0.23 -0.06
C ILE A 249 41.35 1.65 0.51
N LYS A 250 40.21 2.30 0.25
CA LYS A 250 39.89 3.63 0.76
C LYS A 250 38.64 3.61 1.61
N VAL A 251 38.60 4.50 2.60
CA VAL A 251 37.40 4.77 3.40
C VAL A 251 37.05 6.25 3.32
N ASP A 252 35.76 6.55 3.19
CA ASP A 252 35.25 7.92 3.07
C ASP A 252 35.21 8.67 4.41
N ARG A 253 34.97 7.94 5.51
CA ARG A 253 34.83 8.44 6.88
C ARG A 253 36.07 8.12 7.71
N SER A 254 37.19 8.74 7.36
CA SER A 254 38.47 8.59 8.10
C SER A 254 38.41 9.08 9.55
N ASP A 255 37.38 9.86 9.90
CA ASP A 255 37.05 10.28 11.26
C ASP A 255 36.54 9.11 12.13
N LEU A 256 35.89 8.11 11.51
CA LEU A 256 35.32 6.95 12.20
C LEU A 256 36.11 5.65 11.96
N PHE A 257 36.71 5.50 10.79
CA PHE A 257 37.35 4.26 10.37
C PHE A 257 38.76 4.53 9.86
N GLU A 258 39.67 3.61 10.16
CA GLU A 258 41.05 3.67 9.68
C GLU A 258 41.43 2.30 9.12
N VAL A 259 41.93 2.29 7.88
CA VAL A 259 42.47 1.11 7.23
C VAL A 259 43.97 1.05 7.54
N GLN A 260 44.40 0.00 8.22
CA GLN A 260 45.81 -0.17 8.63
C GLN A 260 46.61 -1.03 7.64
N GLY A 261 45.93 -1.84 6.84
CA GLY A 261 46.51 -2.73 5.84
C GLY A 261 45.54 -3.81 5.39
N TRP A 262 45.99 -4.69 4.51
CA TRP A 262 45.24 -5.87 4.06
C TRP A 262 46.19 -7.01 3.69
N GLU A 263 45.79 -8.25 3.94
CA GLU A 263 46.53 -9.45 3.53
C GLU A 263 45.58 -10.63 3.35
N ASN A 264 45.87 -11.52 2.38
CA ASN A 264 45.17 -12.81 2.20
C ASN A 264 43.63 -12.73 2.24
N GLY A 265 43.02 -11.72 1.61
CA GLY A 265 41.56 -11.55 1.60
C GLY A 265 40.97 -10.94 2.88
N TYR A 266 41.79 -10.43 3.80
CA TYR A 266 41.39 -9.71 5.00
C TYR A 266 41.84 -8.25 4.96
N VAL A 267 41.10 -7.38 5.63
CA VAL A 267 41.44 -5.98 5.87
C VAL A 267 41.60 -5.71 7.37
N TYR A 268 42.66 -5.00 7.75
CA TYR A 268 42.90 -4.52 9.11
C TYR A 268 42.23 -3.16 9.28
N LEU A 269 41.25 -3.11 10.17
CA LEU A 269 40.40 -1.96 10.40
C LEU A 269 40.47 -1.55 11.87
N LYS A 270 40.45 -0.24 12.08
CA LYS A 270 40.25 0.38 13.38
C LYS A 270 39.02 1.27 13.34
N SER A 271 38.09 1.06 14.26
CA SER A 271 36.93 1.94 14.47
C SER A 271 37.22 2.91 15.62
N LYS A 272 36.69 4.13 15.50
CA LYS A 272 36.82 5.21 16.49
C LYS A 272 35.44 5.63 16.97
N ASN A 273 35.30 5.95 18.24
CA ASN A 273 34.09 6.58 18.76
C ASN A 273 34.07 8.04 18.31
N GLY A 274 33.24 8.36 17.31
CA GLY A 274 33.09 9.72 16.83
C GLY A 274 32.21 10.55 17.77
N GLU A 275 32.76 11.61 18.35
CA GLU A 275 31.97 12.66 18.98
C GLU A 275 31.11 13.34 17.88
N ASN A 276 29.78 13.24 17.94
CA ASN A 276 28.78 13.88 17.05
C ASN A 276 28.35 13.19 15.75
N SER A 277 28.32 11.85 15.65
CA SER A 277 27.70 11.20 14.49
C SER A 277 26.43 10.44 14.87
N SER A 278 25.28 10.88 14.34
CA SER A 278 23.98 10.18 14.46
C SER A 278 23.95 8.86 13.70
N LEU A 279 24.92 8.60 12.81
CA LEU A 279 25.04 7.38 12.00
C LEU A 279 26.51 6.92 11.97
N LEU A 280 26.82 5.85 12.71
CA LEU A 280 28.14 5.23 12.79
C LEU A 280 28.40 4.30 11.60
N MET A 281 28.28 4.88 10.41
CA MET A 281 28.44 4.21 9.12
C MET A 281 29.46 4.93 8.23
N GLY A 282 30.11 4.16 7.35
CA GLY A 282 30.99 4.65 6.30
C GLY A 282 31.02 3.70 5.11
N THR A 283 31.65 4.11 4.02
CA THR A 283 31.85 3.31 2.82
C THR A 283 33.33 2.96 2.65
N LEU A 284 33.61 1.67 2.57
CA LEU A 284 34.91 1.13 2.18
C LEU A 284 34.87 0.82 0.68
N THR A 285 35.80 1.39 -0.07
CA THR A 285 35.97 1.12 -1.50
C THR A 285 37.25 0.34 -1.70
N VAL A 286 37.13 -0.85 -2.29
CA VAL A 286 38.26 -1.74 -2.58
C VAL A 286 38.52 -1.73 -4.08
N THR A 287 39.75 -1.42 -4.46
CA THR A 287 40.23 -1.55 -5.84
C THR A 287 41.02 -2.85 -5.97
N TYR A 288 40.66 -3.67 -6.95
CA TYR A 288 41.23 -5.00 -7.13
C TYR A 288 41.52 -5.30 -8.61
N LYS A 289 42.40 -6.27 -8.87
CA LYS A 289 42.61 -6.79 -10.21
C LYS A 289 41.72 -8.00 -10.46
N ARG A 290 40.85 -7.90 -11.44
CA ARG A 290 40.12 -9.02 -12.01
C ARG A 290 41.08 -10.04 -12.63
N LEU A 291 40.57 -11.24 -12.94
CA LEU A 291 41.37 -12.32 -13.56
C LEU A 291 41.96 -11.95 -14.93
N ASP A 292 41.35 -11.01 -15.65
CA ASP A 292 41.83 -10.43 -16.91
C ASP A 292 42.87 -9.31 -16.73
N HIS A 293 43.35 -9.09 -15.49
CA HIS A 293 44.26 -8.03 -15.09
C HIS A 293 43.71 -6.60 -15.22
N VAL A 294 42.41 -6.43 -15.45
CA VAL A 294 41.75 -5.10 -15.42
C VAL A 294 41.46 -4.70 -13.97
N LEU A 295 41.67 -3.42 -13.66
CA LEU A 295 41.33 -2.86 -12.35
C LEU A 295 39.83 -2.59 -12.27
N ASP A 296 39.20 -3.03 -11.19
CA ASP A 296 37.80 -2.77 -10.88
C ASP A 296 37.64 -2.37 -9.41
N THR A 297 36.46 -1.86 -9.06
CA THR A 297 36.16 -1.36 -7.71
C THR A 297 34.89 -1.96 -7.14
N HIS A 298 34.94 -2.34 -5.87
CA HIS A 298 33.77 -2.74 -5.09
C HIS A 298 33.59 -1.82 -3.88
N SER A 299 32.35 -1.38 -3.63
CA SER A 299 32.02 -0.55 -2.48
C SER A 299 31.14 -1.32 -1.51
N LEU A 300 31.50 -1.27 -0.22
CA LEU A 300 30.78 -1.92 0.86
C LEU A 300 30.57 -0.97 2.04
N ILE A 301 29.62 -1.29 2.89
CA ILE A 301 29.26 -0.46 4.04
C ILE A 301 29.98 -0.96 5.31
N LEU A 302 30.64 -0.05 6.02
CA LEU A 302 31.15 -0.29 7.37
C LEU A 302 30.14 0.17 8.41
N PHE A 303 29.85 -0.69 9.39
CA PHE A 303 29.03 -0.36 10.57
C PHE A 303 29.89 -0.41 11.83
N ALA A 304 29.95 0.68 12.59
CA ALA A 304 30.55 0.74 13.93
C ALA A 304 29.51 1.16 14.97
N ASP A 305 28.29 0.63 14.88
CA ASP A 305 27.21 0.90 15.81
C ASP A 305 27.19 -0.05 17.02
N SER A 306 27.88 -1.19 16.91
CA SER A 306 27.84 -2.27 17.89
C SER A 306 28.79 -1.98 19.07
N LEU A 307 28.28 -2.03 20.29
CA LEU A 307 29.10 -2.00 21.50
C LEU A 307 29.53 -3.40 21.91
N GLU A 308 30.62 -3.50 22.66
CA GLU A 308 31.09 -4.76 23.23
C GLU A 308 30.02 -5.39 24.12
N TYR A 309 29.21 -4.58 24.80
CA TYR A 309 28.12 -5.05 25.63
C TYR A 309 26.77 -4.59 25.11
N SER A 310 25.76 -5.39 25.38
CA SER A 310 24.35 -5.06 25.16
C SER A 310 23.53 -5.60 26.31
N GLY A 311 22.38 -5.01 26.58
CA GLY A 311 21.55 -5.43 27.70
C GLY A 311 20.19 -4.77 27.68
N HIS A 312 19.27 -5.27 28.50
CA HIS A 312 17.92 -4.74 28.65
C HIS A 312 17.36 -5.12 30.01
N LEU A 313 16.27 -4.47 30.39
CA LEU A 313 15.50 -4.82 31.57
C LEU A 313 14.38 -5.79 31.16
N ALA A 314 14.60 -7.08 31.36
CA ALA A 314 13.57 -8.11 31.15
C ALA A 314 12.53 -8.04 32.27
N HIS A 315 11.27 -8.40 31.97
CA HIS A 315 10.22 -8.37 32.97
C HIS A 315 9.16 -9.46 32.77
N SER A 316 8.40 -9.76 33.82
CA SER A 316 7.37 -10.81 33.82
C SER A 316 6.00 -10.40 33.24
N SER A 317 5.80 -9.13 32.88
CA SER A 317 4.52 -8.68 32.30
C SER A 317 4.23 -9.33 30.95
N TYR A 318 2.97 -9.67 30.71
CA TYR A 318 2.43 -10.13 29.41
C TYR A 318 1.93 -8.99 28.52
N THR A 319 2.09 -7.74 28.99
CA THR A 319 1.62 -6.54 28.30
C THR A 319 2.70 -6.00 27.35
N ASP A 320 2.73 -4.70 27.11
CA ASP A 320 3.74 -4.05 26.28
C ASP A 320 5.15 -4.27 26.85
N HIS A 321 6.11 -4.63 25.99
CA HIS A 321 7.49 -4.92 26.38
C HIS A 321 8.30 -3.65 26.72
N LEU A 322 7.90 -2.49 26.20
CA LEU A 322 8.54 -1.20 26.45
C LEU A 322 7.90 -0.49 27.63
N TYR A 323 6.58 -0.66 27.76
CA TYR A 323 5.76 0.00 28.75
C TYR A 323 4.83 -0.97 29.46
N PRO A 324 5.37 -1.95 30.21
CA PRO A 324 4.57 -2.92 30.92
C PRO A 324 3.54 -2.22 31.80
N THR A 325 2.30 -2.67 31.67
CA THR A 325 1.18 -2.23 32.48
C THR A 325 0.90 -3.27 33.55
N ILE A 326 0.73 -2.83 34.79
CA ILE A 326 0.33 -3.66 35.92
C ILE A 326 -0.88 -3.06 36.62
N LYS A 327 -1.66 -3.91 37.29
CA LYS A 327 -2.82 -3.48 38.06
C LYS A 327 -2.43 -3.12 39.48
N PRO A 328 -3.19 -2.23 40.16
CA PRO A 328 -3.05 -2.03 41.61
C PRO A 328 -3.06 -3.38 42.34
N GLY A 329 -2.06 -3.59 43.22
CA GLY A 329 -1.86 -4.84 43.96
C GLY A 329 -1.00 -5.90 43.24
N GLU A 330 -0.74 -5.77 41.93
CA GLU A 330 0.12 -6.71 41.20
C GLU A 330 1.61 -6.40 41.38
N THR A 331 2.43 -7.45 41.30
CA THR A 331 3.88 -7.38 41.38
C THR A 331 4.50 -7.72 40.03
N LEU A 332 5.33 -6.82 39.52
CA LEU A 332 6.20 -7.05 38.36
C LEU A 332 7.58 -7.50 38.83
N GLU A 333 8.10 -8.59 38.28
CA GLU A 333 9.51 -8.96 38.39
C GLU A 333 10.27 -8.30 37.24
N VAL A 334 11.37 -7.63 37.55
CA VAL A 334 12.28 -7.01 36.58
C VAL A 334 13.69 -7.56 36.80
N GLU A 335 14.34 -8.05 35.75
CA GLU A 335 15.70 -8.56 35.77
C GLU A 335 16.56 -7.83 34.73
N ALA A 336 17.68 -7.27 35.17
CA ALA A 336 18.69 -6.75 34.27
C ALA A 336 19.47 -7.90 33.62
N VAL A 337 19.49 -7.92 32.29
CA VAL A 337 20.18 -8.93 31.49
C VAL A 337 21.24 -8.26 30.63
N ALA A 338 22.46 -8.78 30.67
CA ALA A 338 23.58 -8.29 29.87
C ALA A 338 24.18 -9.42 29.03
N TYR A 339 24.74 -9.03 27.90
CA TYR A 339 25.45 -9.91 26.99
C TYR A 339 26.70 -9.24 26.45
N ARG A 340 27.72 -10.05 26.20
CA ARG A 340 28.92 -9.65 25.47
C ARG A 340 28.75 -10.00 24.00
N ASN A 341 28.97 -9.02 23.13
CA ASN A 341 28.88 -9.15 21.69
C ASN A 341 30.26 -9.46 21.13
N PHE A 342 30.32 -10.43 20.23
CA PHE A 342 31.53 -10.78 19.50
C PHE A 342 31.24 -10.68 18.01
N ILE A 343 32.27 -10.29 17.27
CA ILE A 343 32.24 -10.31 15.81
C ILE A 343 33.49 -11.05 15.38
N SER A 344 33.31 -12.22 14.77
CA SER A 344 34.41 -13.02 14.27
C SER A 344 35.18 -12.28 13.16
N GLU A 345 36.36 -12.79 12.81
CA GLU A 345 37.12 -12.27 11.68
C GLU A 345 36.31 -12.33 10.39
N ASP A 346 35.47 -13.36 10.21
CA ASP A 346 34.60 -13.55 9.04
C ASP A 346 33.31 -12.72 9.10
N GLY A 347 33.16 -11.84 10.10
CA GLY A 347 32.01 -10.95 10.24
C GLY A 347 30.77 -11.58 10.88
N VAL A 348 30.87 -12.81 11.38
CA VAL A 348 29.76 -13.48 12.09
C VAL A 348 29.57 -12.83 13.44
N ARG A 349 28.35 -12.33 13.69
CA ARG A 349 27.97 -11.72 14.97
C ARG A 349 27.43 -12.78 15.90
N THR A 350 28.06 -12.94 17.05
CA THR A 350 27.59 -13.81 18.13
C THR A 350 27.47 -13.03 19.42
N ARG A 351 26.70 -13.58 20.36
CA ARG A 351 26.44 -12.95 21.64
C ARG A 351 26.40 -14.01 22.72
N GLU A 352 27.05 -13.74 23.85
CA GLU A 352 27.09 -14.65 24.99
C GLU A 352 26.56 -13.96 26.25
N PRO A 353 25.84 -14.67 27.14
CA PRO A 353 25.39 -14.11 28.41
C PRO A 353 26.58 -13.61 29.24
N PHE A 354 26.51 -12.37 29.70
CA PHE A 354 27.52 -11.79 30.59
C PHE A 354 26.94 -11.71 32.00
N THR A 355 27.48 -12.45 32.95
CA THR A 355 26.92 -12.56 34.31
C THR A 355 27.69 -11.79 35.37
N ASP A 356 28.90 -11.33 35.06
CA ASP A 356 29.80 -10.68 36.02
C ASP A 356 29.54 -9.16 36.08
N PHE A 357 28.36 -8.79 36.55
CA PHE A 357 27.97 -7.41 36.75
C PHE A 357 26.96 -7.27 37.89
N TYR A 358 26.85 -6.06 38.43
CA TYR A 358 25.78 -5.66 39.32
C TYR A 358 25.06 -4.43 38.75
N VAL A 359 23.88 -4.11 39.29
CA VAL A 359 23.10 -2.95 38.82
C VAL A 359 22.90 -1.95 39.95
N GLU A 360 23.12 -0.68 39.61
CA GLU A 360 22.72 0.45 40.43
C GLU A 360 21.43 1.03 39.86
N TRP A 361 20.34 0.93 40.63
CA TRP A 361 19.01 1.31 40.20
C TRP A 361 18.71 2.78 40.53
N SER A 362 18.09 3.46 39.58
CA SER A 362 17.51 4.79 39.76
C SER A 362 16.03 4.74 39.39
N PHE A 363 15.23 5.46 40.17
CA PHE A 363 13.78 5.50 40.01
C PHE A 363 13.32 6.94 39.89
N TYR A 364 12.38 7.20 38.99
CA TYR A 364 11.86 8.54 38.75
C TYR A 364 10.38 8.48 38.38
N ARG A 365 9.65 9.55 38.72
CA ARG A 365 8.17 9.68 38.62
C ARG A 365 7.41 8.70 39.50
N ASP A 366 6.39 9.21 40.19
CA ASP A 366 5.42 8.47 40.99
C ASP A 366 6.00 7.33 41.84
N THR A 367 7.20 7.49 42.41
CA THR A 367 7.86 6.41 43.18
C THR A 367 7.06 6.00 44.42
N ASP A 368 6.24 6.92 44.93
CA ASP A 368 5.32 6.65 46.05
C ASP A 368 4.15 5.73 45.65
N ALA A 369 3.89 5.54 44.35
CA ALA A 369 2.81 4.71 43.83
C ALA A 369 3.11 3.19 43.89
N VAL A 370 4.38 2.83 44.13
CA VAL A 370 4.82 1.43 44.17
C VAL A 370 5.60 1.13 45.46
N SER A 371 5.71 -0.15 45.77
CA SER A 371 6.68 -0.71 46.71
C SER A 371 7.77 -1.41 45.89
N ILE A 372 9.04 -1.16 46.20
CA ILE A 372 10.18 -1.71 45.44
C ILE A 372 11.04 -2.53 46.40
N GLU A 373 11.23 -3.80 46.06
CA GLU A 373 12.10 -4.73 46.79
C GLU A 373 13.23 -5.19 45.86
N GLN A 374 14.47 -5.07 46.30
CA GLN A 374 15.64 -5.57 45.57
C GLN A 374 16.05 -6.93 46.14
N ASP A 375 16.36 -7.89 45.27
CA ASP A 375 16.85 -9.19 45.71
C ASP A 375 18.23 -9.05 46.38
N GLU A 376 18.29 -9.33 47.69
CA GLU A 376 19.51 -9.24 48.50
C GLU A 376 20.65 -10.14 48.00
N LYS A 377 20.34 -11.23 47.29
CA LYS A 377 21.32 -12.17 46.74
C LYS A 377 21.70 -11.83 45.31
N ASN A 378 20.85 -11.10 44.59
CA ASN A 378 21.02 -10.79 43.19
C ASN A 378 20.65 -9.32 42.93
N SER A 379 21.64 -8.43 42.97
CA SER A 379 21.47 -6.99 42.75
C SER A 379 20.85 -6.62 41.40
N ARG A 380 20.71 -7.58 40.47
CA ARG A 380 20.12 -7.45 39.14
C ARG A 380 18.60 -7.62 39.09
N ARG A 381 17.94 -7.99 40.19
CA ARG A 381 16.49 -8.23 40.23
C ARG A 381 15.75 -7.25 41.14
N LEU A 382 14.60 -6.80 40.66
CA LEU A 382 13.64 -5.98 41.38
C LEU A 382 12.26 -6.64 41.37
N TYR A 383 11.54 -6.51 42.48
CA TYR A 383 10.12 -6.79 42.59
C TYR A 383 9.39 -5.47 42.84
N ILE A 384 8.48 -5.12 41.94
CA ILE A 384 7.80 -3.82 41.94
C ILE A 384 6.31 -4.07 42.08
N THR A 385 5.74 -3.70 43.23
CA THR A 385 4.33 -3.90 43.54
C THR A 385 3.58 -2.58 43.45
N ALA A 386 2.55 -2.51 42.61
CA ALA A 386 1.67 -1.34 42.54
C ALA A 386 0.81 -1.23 43.81
N LYS A 387 0.76 -0.05 44.43
CA LYS A 387 -0.12 0.18 45.59
C LYS A 387 -1.56 0.38 45.15
N GLU A 388 -2.48 0.18 46.09
CA GLU A 388 -3.89 0.48 45.86
C GLU A 388 -4.12 1.98 45.65
N GLY A 389 -5.07 2.33 44.77
CA GLY A 389 -5.47 3.73 44.53
C GLY A 389 -4.51 4.57 43.69
N THR A 390 -3.58 3.95 42.97
CA THR A 390 -2.57 4.62 42.14
C THR A 390 -2.82 4.46 40.63
N ASP A 391 -4.08 4.24 40.25
CA ASP A 391 -4.50 4.14 38.87
C ASP A 391 -4.15 5.42 38.09
N GLY A 392 -3.49 5.27 36.94
CA GLY A 392 -3.00 6.36 36.11
C GLY A 392 -1.58 6.84 36.42
N CYS A 393 -0.94 6.33 37.47
CA CYS A 393 0.47 6.62 37.76
C CYS A 393 1.43 5.88 36.81
N GLY A 394 2.67 6.38 36.72
CA GLY A 394 3.74 5.70 35.98
C GLY A 394 5.10 5.89 36.63
N ILE A 395 5.87 4.81 36.74
CA ILE A 395 7.23 4.81 37.28
C ILE A 395 8.24 4.55 36.17
N GLY A 396 9.31 5.32 36.15
CA GLY A 396 10.49 5.06 35.34
C GLY A 396 11.61 4.42 36.16
N ILE A 397 12.26 3.44 35.56
CA ILE A 397 13.38 2.70 36.13
C ILE A 397 14.56 2.83 35.18
N GLU A 398 15.73 3.08 35.75
CA GLU A 398 17.01 3.07 35.06
C GLU A 398 17.97 2.15 35.83
N GLY A 399 18.61 1.22 35.12
CA GLY A 399 19.61 0.32 35.67
C GLY A 399 20.99 0.63 35.12
N ARG A 400 21.91 1.15 35.94
CA ARG A 400 23.32 1.31 35.52
C ARG A 400 24.08 0.01 35.77
N TYR A 401 24.63 -0.55 34.70
CA TYR A 401 25.35 -1.82 34.73
C TYR A 401 26.80 -1.55 35.14
N MET A 402 27.25 -2.18 36.21
CA MET A 402 28.56 -1.96 36.81
C MET A 402 29.34 -3.27 36.85
N HIS A 403 30.61 -3.21 36.45
CA HIS A 403 31.56 -4.32 36.59
C HIS A 403 32.63 -3.95 37.62
N ARG A 404 33.01 -4.91 38.45
CA ARG A 404 34.13 -4.76 39.40
C ARG A 404 35.30 -5.58 38.88
N ASN A 405 36.31 -4.88 38.41
CA ASN A 405 37.54 -5.47 37.93
C ASN A 405 38.28 -6.22 39.05
N GLU A 406 39.15 -7.16 38.68
CA GLU A 406 39.96 -7.94 39.61
C GLU A 406 40.85 -7.07 40.52
N ASP A 407 41.25 -5.89 40.04
CA ASP A 407 42.05 -4.90 40.78
C ASP A 407 41.23 -4.07 41.79
N GLY A 408 39.91 -4.33 41.87
CA GLY A 408 38.97 -3.66 42.75
C GLY A 408 38.39 -2.36 42.21
N THR A 409 38.84 -1.89 41.04
CA THR A 409 38.24 -0.75 40.36
C THR A 409 36.83 -1.10 39.88
N VAL A 410 35.98 -0.07 39.76
CA VAL A 410 34.60 -0.22 39.31
C VAL A 410 34.43 0.62 38.06
N GLU A 411 33.90 0.00 37.02
CA GLU A 411 33.59 0.66 35.76
C GLU A 411 32.12 0.45 35.39
N GLN A 412 31.57 1.41 34.66
CA GLN A 412 30.24 1.28 34.10
C GLN A 412 30.33 0.57 32.75
N ILE A 413 29.52 -0.46 32.58
CA ILE A 413 29.35 -1.14 31.30
C ILE A 413 28.48 -0.25 30.42
N GLU A 414 29.05 0.25 29.32
CA GLU A 414 28.31 1.03 28.34
C GLU A 414 27.39 0.12 27.51
N LEU A 415 26.10 0.38 27.59
CA LEU A 415 25.08 -0.25 26.75
C LEU A 415 24.66 0.71 25.65
N PRO A 416 24.18 0.20 24.49
CA PRO A 416 23.78 1.06 23.39
C PRO A 416 22.62 1.95 23.80
N ASN A 417 22.82 3.27 23.71
CA ASN A 417 21.76 4.27 23.82
C ASN A 417 20.92 4.25 22.54
N MET A 418 20.11 3.20 22.36
CA MET A 418 19.05 3.21 21.36
C MET A 418 17.82 3.94 21.92
N SER A 419 16.96 4.46 21.04
CA SER A 419 15.65 4.97 21.46
C SER A 419 14.90 3.90 22.27
N PRO A 420 14.03 4.29 23.22
CA PRO A 420 13.18 3.33 23.94
C PRO A 420 12.47 2.45 22.91
N GLY A 421 12.80 1.16 22.89
CA GLY A 421 12.39 0.30 21.77
C GLY A 421 13.06 -1.07 21.71
N ASP A 422 14.35 -1.16 22.02
CA ASP A 422 15.06 -2.44 22.18
C ASP A 422 16.44 -2.16 22.80
N GLY A 423 16.80 -2.87 23.86
CA GLY A 423 18.18 -2.86 24.37
C GLY A 423 18.57 -1.66 25.25
N THR A 424 17.62 -0.97 25.88
CA THR A 424 17.92 0.11 26.83
C THR A 424 17.94 -0.38 28.27
N ALA A 425 18.82 0.23 29.07
CA ALA A 425 18.86 0.12 30.51
C ALA A 425 17.67 0.80 31.24
N ASN A 426 16.61 1.15 30.51
CA ASN A 426 15.47 1.93 31.00
C ASN A 426 14.16 1.17 30.77
N LEU A 427 13.23 1.29 31.72
CA LEU A 427 11.89 0.70 31.66
C LEU A 427 10.87 1.66 32.25
N GLY A 428 9.77 1.94 31.52
CA GLY A 428 8.63 2.66 32.06
C GLY A 428 7.52 1.69 32.42
N ILE A 429 6.94 1.78 33.61
CA ILE A 429 5.82 0.94 34.03
C ILE A 429 4.60 1.82 34.21
N TYR A 430 3.47 1.44 33.64
CA TYR A 430 2.17 2.09 33.88
C TYR A 430 1.34 1.29 34.88
N ILE A 431 0.64 2.01 35.76
CA ILE A 431 -0.33 1.41 36.67
C ILE A 431 -1.72 1.73 36.13
N ARG A 432 -2.45 0.70 35.70
CA ARG A 432 -3.81 0.85 35.16
C ARG A 432 -4.73 -0.19 35.76
N LYS A 433 -5.90 0.25 36.22
CA LYS A 433 -6.96 -0.64 36.71
C LYS A 433 -7.74 -1.30 35.57
N GLY A 434 -7.78 -0.64 34.41
CA GLY A 434 -8.53 -1.07 33.24
C GLY A 434 -8.10 -2.43 32.69
N LEU A 435 -8.94 -2.98 31.83
CA LEU A 435 -8.67 -4.23 31.12
C LEU A 435 -7.54 -4.01 30.10
N PHE A 436 -6.52 -4.86 30.11
CA PHE A 436 -5.49 -4.82 29.07
C PHE A 436 -5.96 -5.61 27.84
N ARG A 437 -6.25 -4.90 26.74
CA ARG A 437 -6.78 -5.43 25.47
C ARG A 437 -5.65 -5.70 24.50
N GLN A 438 -5.67 -6.85 23.83
CA GLN A 438 -4.67 -7.22 22.82
C GLN A 438 -5.30 -8.01 21.69
N LEU A 439 -4.77 -7.82 20.48
CA LEU A 439 -4.96 -8.73 19.36
C LEU A 439 -3.68 -9.55 19.18
N ARG A 440 -3.84 -10.86 18.93
CA ARG A 440 -2.71 -11.77 18.72
C ARG A 440 -3.01 -12.68 17.55
N ARG A 441 -2.04 -12.83 16.65
CA ARG A 441 -2.15 -13.74 15.52
C ARG A 441 -1.90 -15.18 15.99
N GLY A 442 -2.84 -16.07 15.73
CA GLY A 442 -2.71 -17.51 15.96
C GLY A 442 -1.89 -18.19 14.87
N GLU A 443 -1.53 -19.45 15.10
CA GLU A 443 -0.82 -20.29 14.12
C GLU A 443 -1.65 -20.53 12.84
N ASP A 444 -2.97 -20.40 12.93
CA ASP A 444 -3.90 -20.48 11.81
C ASP A 444 -3.99 -19.17 11.00
N GLY A 445 -3.22 -18.14 11.38
CA GLY A 445 -3.18 -16.83 10.74
C GLY A 445 -4.28 -15.87 11.18
N LYS A 446 -5.24 -16.29 12.02
CA LYS A 446 -6.34 -15.45 12.49
C LYS A 446 -5.92 -14.54 13.64
N LEU A 447 -6.63 -13.42 13.81
CA LEU A 447 -6.44 -12.51 14.94
C LEU A 447 -7.45 -12.82 16.04
N TYR A 448 -6.93 -13.08 17.24
CA TYR A 448 -7.69 -13.41 18.44
C TYR A 448 -7.63 -12.28 19.46
N TYR A 449 -8.75 -12.04 20.14
CA TYR A 449 -8.87 -10.99 21.14
C TYR A 449 -8.61 -11.52 22.56
N TYR A 450 -7.66 -10.89 23.24
CA TYR A 450 -7.28 -11.21 24.61
C TYR A 450 -7.55 -10.03 25.54
N ALA A 451 -8.18 -10.35 26.66
CA ALA A 451 -8.44 -9.48 27.79
C ALA A 451 -7.61 -9.98 28.99
N ASP A 452 -6.66 -9.18 29.48
CA ASP A 452 -5.74 -9.56 30.55
C ASP A 452 -5.08 -10.94 30.33
N ASN A 453 -4.51 -11.14 29.13
CA ASN A 453 -3.88 -12.39 28.69
C ASN A 453 -4.82 -13.60 28.58
N LYS A 454 -6.14 -13.43 28.67
CA LYS A 454 -7.13 -14.50 28.51
C LYS A 454 -7.94 -14.26 27.26
N LEU A 455 -8.11 -15.31 26.45
CA LEU A 455 -9.00 -15.25 25.28
C LEU A 455 -10.40 -14.87 25.76
N ASP A 456 -10.93 -13.77 25.23
CA ASP A 456 -12.26 -13.26 25.62
C ASP A 456 -13.24 -13.48 24.48
N THR A 457 -14.10 -14.49 24.64
CA THR A 457 -15.13 -14.84 23.66
C THR A 457 -16.46 -14.11 23.90
N LYS A 458 -16.54 -13.23 24.90
CA LYS A 458 -17.79 -12.54 25.28
C LYS A 458 -17.83 -11.11 24.75
N PHE A 459 -16.67 -10.50 24.54
CA PHE A 459 -16.60 -9.18 23.94
C PHE A 459 -17.09 -9.22 22.49
N GLU A 460 -18.00 -8.31 22.16
CA GLU A 460 -18.46 -8.04 20.81
C GLU A 460 -18.40 -6.53 20.58
N GLY A 461 -17.63 -6.10 19.58
CA GLY A 461 -17.33 -4.69 19.34
C GLY A 461 -16.06 -4.53 18.51
N VAL A 462 -15.52 -3.32 18.45
CA VAL A 462 -14.34 -3.03 17.61
C VAL A 462 -13.06 -2.90 18.46
N ILE A 463 -11.97 -3.51 18.02
CA ILE A 463 -10.63 -3.27 18.59
C ILE A 463 -9.72 -2.68 17.52
N ARG A 464 -9.07 -1.56 17.85
CA ARG A 464 -8.15 -0.86 16.97
C ARG A 464 -6.71 -1.08 17.38
N GLU A 465 -5.88 -1.43 16.42
CA GLU A 465 -4.42 -1.48 16.52
C GLU A 465 -3.76 -0.69 15.38
N TYR A 466 -2.44 -0.77 15.25
CA TYR A 466 -1.70 0.00 14.25
C TYR A 466 -2.09 -0.37 12.81
N GLU A 467 -2.45 -1.64 12.56
CA GLU A 467 -2.81 -2.15 11.23
C GLU A 467 -4.25 -1.80 10.82
N GLY A 468 -5.10 -1.38 11.76
CA GLY A 468 -6.49 -1.02 11.50
C GLY A 468 -7.42 -1.31 12.67
N ALA A 469 -8.72 -1.20 12.43
CA ALA A 469 -9.78 -1.47 13.40
C ALA A 469 -10.63 -2.66 12.97
N PHE A 470 -10.77 -3.64 13.87
CA PHE A 470 -11.37 -4.94 13.55
C PHE A 470 -12.60 -5.22 14.41
N TYR A 471 -13.65 -5.75 13.79
CA TYR A 471 -14.84 -6.22 14.49
C TYR A 471 -14.56 -7.58 15.14
N ILE A 472 -14.65 -7.62 16.46
CA ILE A 472 -14.42 -8.81 17.27
C ILE A 472 -15.77 -9.44 17.62
N LYS A 473 -15.86 -10.76 17.41
CA LYS A 473 -16.98 -11.60 17.83
C LYS A 473 -16.48 -13.00 18.15
N ASP A 474 -17.03 -13.61 19.18
CA ASP A 474 -16.64 -14.96 19.63
C ASP A 474 -15.13 -15.13 19.87
N GLY A 475 -14.45 -14.03 20.23
CA GLY A 475 -13.02 -14.00 20.57
C GLY A 475 -12.05 -13.93 19.37
N THR A 476 -12.55 -13.71 18.15
CA THR A 476 -11.75 -13.54 16.94
C THR A 476 -12.28 -12.39 16.09
N VAL A 477 -11.51 -11.96 15.09
CA VAL A 477 -12.02 -11.07 14.05
C VAL A 477 -13.11 -11.79 13.25
N ALA A 478 -14.28 -11.14 13.12
CA ALA A 478 -15.44 -11.65 12.39
C ALA A 478 -15.35 -11.24 10.91
N THR A 479 -14.64 -12.05 10.11
CA THR A 479 -14.36 -11.74 8.70
C THR A 479 -15.59 -11.80 7.79
N ASP A 480 -16.71 -12.33 8.27
CA ASP A 480 -17.99 -12.34 7.57
C ASP A 480 -18.70 -10.97 7.61
N ILE A 481 -18.30 -10.08 8.51
CA ILE A 481 -18.86 -8.73 8.62
C ILE A 481 -18.36 -7.85 7.46
N ASN A 482 -19.31 -7.43 6.63
CA ASN A 482 -19.10 -6.59 5.45
C ASN A 482 -20.21 -5.55 5.31
N GLY A 483 -19.89 -4.41 4.69
CA GLY A 483 -20.82 -3.30 4.55
C GLY A 483 -21.01 -2.51 5.84
N LEU A 484 -22.09 -1.73 5.91
CA LEU A 484 -22.36 -0.90 7.06
C LEU A 484 -22.81 -1.73 8.27
N HIS A 485 -22.23 -1.53 9.44
CA HIS A 485 -22.61 -2.22 10.67
C HIS A 485 -22.63 -1.26 11.87
N PHE A 486 -23.57 -1.47 12.80
CA PHE A 486 -23.64 -0.71 14.04
C PHE A 486 -22.60 -1.19 15.05
N VAL A 487 -21.83 -0.26 15.61
CA VAL A 487 -20.81 -0.50 16.62
C VAL A 487 -21.24 0.17 17.91
N ALA A 488 -21.66 -0.64 18.88
CA ALA A 488 -22.05 -0.14 20.21
C ALA A 488 -20.84 0.45 20.95
N GLU A 489 -19.72 -0.28 20.93
CA GLU A 489 -18.46 0.17 21.50
C GLU A 489 -17.24 -0.41 20.80
N GLY A 490 -16.14 0.32 20.89
CA GLY A 490 -14.82 -0.16 20.50
C GLY A 490 -13.69 0.64 21.17
N TYR A 491 -12.53 0.02 21.25
CA TYR A 491 -11.38 0.49 22.04
C TYR A 491 -10.08 0.32 21.25
N ASP A 492 -9.08 1.14 21.56
CA ASP A 492 -7.72 0.85 21.12
C ASP A 492 -7.14 -0.32 21.96
N VAL A 493 -6.17 -1.05 21.40
CA VAL A 493 -5.35 -2.00 22.16
C VAL A 493 -4.63 -1.31 23.33
N GLY A 494 -4.36 -2.06 24.39
CA GLY A 494 -3.78 -1.55 25.63
C GLY A 494 -4.82 -1.41 26.75
N ALA A 495 -4.51 -0.56 27.73
CA ALA A 495 -5.28 -0.45 28.99
C ALA A 495 -6.19 0.79 29.07
N SER A 496 -6.40 1.49 27.95
CA SER A 496 -7.32 2.63 27.93
C SER A 496 -8.76 2.16 28.12
N GLU A 497 -9.54 2.87 28.93
CA GLU A 497 -11.00 2.67 29.04
C GLU A 497 -11.79 3.70 28.21
N GLU A 498 -11.09 4.57 27.47
CA GLU A 498 -11.73 5.50 26.56
C GLU A 498 -12.29 4.73 25.35
N LYS A 499 -13.58 4.94 25.08
CA LYS A 499 -14.22 4.36 23.90
C LYS A 499 -13.76 5.12 22.67
N ARG A 500 -13.03 4.43 21.80
CA ARG A 500 -12.66 4.95 20.48
C ARG A 500 -13.88 5.01 19.55
N PHE A 501 -14.73 4.01 19.65
CA PHE A 501 -15.99 3.92 18.90
C PHE A 501 -17.13 3.82 19.91
N SER A 502 -18.20 4.59 19.72
CA SER A 502 -19.38 4.52 20.59
C SER A 502 -20.65 4.90 19.85
N ASN A 503 -21.58 3.95 19.77
CA ASN A 503 -22.87 4.11 19.08
C ASN A 503 -22.74 4.72 17.68
N VAL A 504 -21.80 4.19 16.90
CA VAL A 504 -21.45 4.67 15.56
C VAL A 504 -21.68 3.57 14.54
N PHE A 505 -21.99 3.93 13.30
CA PHE A 505 -22.02 3.00 12.18
C PHE A 505 -20.69 3.06 11.44
N CYS A 506 -20.06 1.92 11.24
CA CYS A 506 -18.79 1.79 10.52
C CYS A 506 -18.96 0.87 9.31
N PHE A 507 -18.27 1.17 8.22
CA PHE A 507 -18.24 0.35 7.01
C PHE A 507 -17.10 -0.66 7.09
N PHE A 508 -17.44 -1.94 7.01
CA PHE A 508 -16.50 -3.04 7.13
C PHE A 508 -16.27 -3.73 5.79
N LYS A 509 -15.06 -4.27 5.64
CA LYS A 509 -14.68 -5.21 4.61
C LYS A 509 -13.85 -6.30 5.26
N ASP A 510 -14.28 -7.55 5.13
CA ASP A 510 -13.65 -8.73 5.72
C ASP A 510 -13.40 -8.57 7.25
N GLY A 511 -14.34 -7.94 7.97
CA GLY A 511 -14.25 -7.69 9.41
C GLY A 511 -13.35 -6.53 9.85
N GLN A 512 -12.71 -5.82 8.91
CA GLN A 512 -11.91 -4.63 9.16
C GLN A 512 -12.66 -3.37 8.71
N ILE A 513 -12.56 -2.26 9.47
CA ILE A 513 -13.08 -0.96 9.02
C ILE A 513 -12.29 -0.51 7.79
N GLU A 514 -12.99 -0.23 6.68
CA GLU A 514 -12.39 0.33 5.47
C GLU A 514 -12.28 1.85 5.65
N GLU A 515 -11.17 2.30 6.24
CA GLU A 515 -10.92 3.71 6.55
C GLU A 515 -10.88 4.60 5.30
N ASP A 516 -10.65 4.05 4.10
CA ASP A 516 -10.65 4.80 2.84
C ASP A 516 -12.04 4.87 2.18
N PHE A 517 -13.07 4.23 2.75
CA PHE A 517 -14.41 4.25 2.18
C PHE A 517 -15.09 5.62 2.37
N GLU A 518 -15.49 6.23 1.26
CA GLU A 518 -16.35 7.41 1.20
C GLU A 518 -17.46 7.17 0.17
N GLY A 519 -18.72 7.36 0.56
CA GLY A 519 -19.85 7.16 -0.33
C GLY A 519 -21.18 6.88 0.37
N LEU A 520 -22.19 6.57 -0.44
CA LEU A 520 -23.50 6.13 0.04
C LEU A 520 -23.53 4.61 0.19
N THR A 521 -24.03 4.15 1.34
CA THR A 521 -24.28 2.74 1.61
C THR A 521 -25.62 2.56 2.30
N GLU A 522 -26.10 1.32 2.38
CA GLU A 522 -27.39 0.99 2.99
C GLU A 522 -27.21 0.13 4.25
N TYR A 523 -28.08 0.35 5.23
CA TYR A 523 -28.27 -0.50 6.40
C TYR A 523 -29.76 -0.56 6.73
N ASP A 524 -30.31 -1.77 6.80
CA ASP A 524 -31.73 -2.03 7.12
C ASP A 524 -32.72 -1.19 6.29
N GLY A 525 -32.48 -1.07 4.98
CA GLY A 525 -33.33 -0.29 4.06
C GLY A 525 -33.10 1.23 4.09
N ALA A 526 -32.29 1.74 5.01
CA ALA A 526 -31.94 3.15 5.13
C ALA A 526 -30.57 3.43 4.50
N LYS A 527 -30.45 4.52 3.74
CA LYS A 527 -29.20 4.95 3.10
C LYS A 527 -28.48 5.99 3.94
N PHE A 528 -27.17 5.81 4.12
CA PHE A 528 -26.30 6.66 4.91
C PHE A 528 -25.12 7.15 4.07
N TYR A 529 -24.64 8.36 4.37
CA TYR A 529 -23.36 8.84 3.89
C TYR A 529 -22.26 8.45 4.88
N VAL A 530 -21.24 7.78 4.35
CA VAL A 530 -20.07 7.34 5.10
C VAL A 530 -18.86 8.07 4.56
N LYS A 531 -17.96 8.44 5.46
CA LYS A 531 -16.67 9.02 5.15
C LYS A 531 -15.64 8.52 6.15
N ASP A 532 -14.43 8.26 5.66
CA ASP A 532 -13.34 7.71 6.46
C ASP A 532 -13.76 6.39 7.17
N GLY A 533 -14.61 5.60 6.49
CA GLY A 533 -15.18 4.36 7.03
C GLY A 533 -16.28 4.53 8.10
N GLU A 534 -16.69 5.75 8.47
CA GLU A 534 -17.71 6.01 9.50
C GLU A 534 -18.89 6.86 9.00
N VAL A 535 -20.09 6.66 9.54
CA VAL A 535 -21.25 7.51 9.21
C VAL A 535 -21.03 8.95 9.70
N VAL A 536 -21.24 9.91 8.81
CA VAL A 536 -21.09 11.34 9.09
C VAL A 536 -22.33 11.87 9.81
N THR A 537 -22.41 11.64 11.12
CA THR A 537 -23.60 11.95 11.93
C THR A 537 -23.91 13.44 12.10
N ASP A 538 -23.01 14.34 11.76
CA ASP A 538 -23.25 15.79 11.77
C ASP A 538 -23.78 16.33 10.42
N MET A 539 -23.90 15.48 9.39
CA MET A 539 -24.47 15.83 8.09
C MET A 539 -25.99 15.95 8.19
N ASN A 540 -26.47 17.20 8.18
CA ASN A 540 -27.89 17.56 8.34
C ASN A 540 -28.30 18.64 7.35
N GLY A 541 -29.43 18.46 6.65
CA GLY A 541 -29.91 19.35 5.61
C GLY A 541 -29.53 18.89 4.21
N LEU A 542 -29.47 19.81 3.26
CA LEU A 542 -29.24 19.50 1.85
C LEU A 542 -27.75 19.42 1.54
N TYR A 543 -27.30 18.33 0.91
CA TYR A 543 -25.91 18.16 0.49
C TYR A 543 -25.84 17.60 -0.93
N LEU A 544 -24.84 18.05 -1.68
CA LEU A 544 -24.45 17.45 -2.95
C LEU A 544 -23.56 16.24 -2.66
N VAL A 545 -23.97 15.07 -3.14
CA VAL A 545 -23.16 13.86 -3.10
C VAL A 545 -22.79 13.51 -4.52
N SER A 546 -21.49 13.51 -4.81
CA SER A 546 -20.97 13.03 -6.09
C SER A 546 -21.14 11.53 -6.18
N GLY A 547 -21.53 11.02 -7.36
CA GLY A 547 -21.67 9.58 -7.57
C GLY A 547 -20.36 8.86 -7.29
N THR A 548 -20.32 8.11 -6.19
CA THR A 548 -19.23 7.17 -5.86
C THR A 548 -19.60 5.80 -6.42
N ASP A 549 -18.92 5.43 -7.50
CA ASP A 549 -18.60 4.08 -7.99
C ASP A 549 -19.71 3.05 -8.29
N ASP A 550 -21.00 3.34 -8.09
CA ASP A 550 -22.07 2.46 -8.59
C ASP A 550 -22.47 2.84 -10.03
N GLU A 551 -22.21 1.93 -10.99
CA GLU A 551 -22.33 2.08 -12.46
C GLU A 551 -23.73 2.48 -12.98
N THR A 552 -24.68 2.82 -12.11
CA THR A 552 -26.06 3.16 -12.50
C THR A 552 -26.44 4.63 -12.34
N THR A 553 -25.67 5.46 -11.62
CA THR A 553 -25.92 6.93 -11.61
C THR A 553 -24.63 7.75 -11.54
N THR A 554 -24.13 8.17 -12.70
CA THR A 554 -22.92 9.00 -12.89
C THR A 554 -23.08 10.48 -12.53
N ASP A 555 -24.17 10.87 -11.87
CA ASP A 555 -24.50 12.29 -11.70
C ASP A 555 -24.54 12.67 -10.22
N ASP A 556 -23.84 13.76 -9.89
CA ASP A 556 -23.94 14.40 -8.58
C ASP A 556 -25.41 14.70 -8.26
N LYS A 557 -25.87 14.27 -7.08
CA LYS A 557 -27.26 14.44 -6.64
C LYS A 557 -27.32 15.11 -5.29
N PHE A 558 -28.29 16.00 -5.15
CA PHE A 558 -28.62 16.62 -3.87
C PHE A 558 -29.57 15.74 -3.08
N TYR A 559 -29.18 15.39 -1.86
CA TYR A 559 -29.99 14.62 -0.91
C TYR A 559 -30.20 15.40 0.38
N PHE A 560 -31.36 15.19 1.01
CA PHE A 560 -31.64 15.70 2.35
C PHE A 560 -31.20 14.70 3.39
N PHE A 561 -30.33 15.11 4.30
CA PHE A 561 -29.79 14.30 5.36
C PHE A 561 -30.33 14.71 6.73
N SER A 562 -30.48 13.72 7.61
CA SER A 562 -30.54 13.92 9.06
C SER A 562 -29.62 12.90 9.70
N ASN A 563 -28.67 13.35 10.50
CA ASN A 563 -27.65 12.52 11.13
C ASN A 563 -26.90 11.57 10.17
N GLY A 564 -26.55 12.05 8.96
CA GLY A 564 -25.90 11.24 7.93
C GLY A 564 -26.83 10.27 7.19
N GLN A 565 -28.09 10.15 7.58
CA GLN A 565 -29.10 9.32 6.90
C GLN A 565 -29.91 10.13 5.89
N ILE A 566 -30.09 9.61 4.68
CA ILE A 566 -31.00 10.18 3.68
C ILE A 566 -32.45 10.09 4.18
N GLN A 567 -33.14 11.22 4.20
CA GLN A 567 -34.54 11.31 4.57
C GLN A 567 -35.41 11.11 3.33
N SER A 568 -35.64 9.86 2.93
CA SER A 568 -36.40 9.50 1.71
C SER A 568 -37.84 10.00 1.71
N GLU A 569 -38.42 10.30 2.87
CA GLU A 569 -39.78 10.83 2.99
C GLU A 569 -39.83 12.36 2.98
N TYR A 570 -38.67 13.03 2.93
CA TYR A 570 -38.63 14.49 2.95
C TYR A 570 -39.18 15.07 1.64
N LYS A 571 -40.13 15.99 1.80
CA LYS A 571 -40.77 16.74 0.72
C LYS A 571 -40.90 18.19 1.13
N GLY A 572 -40.28 19.10 0.37
CA GLY A 572 -40.30 20.52 0.71
C GLY A 572 -39.11 21.29 0.16
N LEU A 573 -38.97 22.53 0.63
CA LEU A 573 -37.86 23.40 0.28
C LEU A 573 -36.73 23.25 1.31
N ALA A 574 -35.51 23.04 0.82
CA ALA A 574 -34.29 23.01 1.62
C ALA A 574 -33.27 24.02 1.09
N LEU A 575 -32.52 24.63 2.01
CA LEU A 575 -31.53 25.65 1.70
C LEU A 575 -30.16 25.01 1.45
N TYR A 576 -29.51 25.38 0.36
CA TYR A 576 -28.10 25.07 0.08
C TYR A 576 -27.44 26.26 -0.62
N ASP A 577 -26.28 26.70 -0.11
CA ASP A 577 -25.52 27.84 -0.65
C ASP A 577 -26.36 29.09 -0.96
N ASN A 578 -27.23 29.49 -0.01
CA ASN A 578 -28.15 30.63 -0.13
C ASN A 578 -29.23 30.50 -1.24
N GLU A 579 -29.39 29.33 -1.84
CA GLU A 579 -30.47 28.99 -2.77
C GLU A 579 -31.39 27.93 -2.18
N TRP A 580 -32.69 28.06 -2.45
CA TRP A 580 -33.71 27.15 -1.98
C TRP A 580 -34.06 26.17 -3.08
N PHE A 581 -33.97 24.89 -2.77
CA PHE A 581 -34.22 23.79 -3.68
C PHE A 581 -35.44 23.01 -3.22
N TYR A 582 -36.26 22.58 -4.18
CA TYR A 582 -37.41 21.72 -3.93
C TYR A 582 -37.00 20.26 -4.02
N LEU A 583 -37.34 19.51 -2.98
CA LEU A 583 -37.09 18.10 -2.88
C LEU A 583 -38.39 17.31 -2.88
N GLU A 584 -38.35 16.17 -3.54
CA GLU A 584 -39.37 15.13 -3.50
C GLU A 584 -38.66 13.80 -3.23
N ASN A 585 -39.19 13.02 -2.30
CA ASN A 585 -38.59 11.76 -1.85
C ASN A 585 -37.13 11.89 -1.35
N GLY A 586 -36.81 13.00 -0.69
CA GLY A 586 -35.50 13.22 -0.09
C GLY A 586 -34.37 13.63 -1.03
N TYR A 587 -34.65 13.86 -2.32
CA TYR A 587 -33.66 14.35 -3.29
C TYR A 587 -34.21 15.51 -4.14
N LEU A 588 -33.29 16.27 -4.76
CA LEU A 588 -33.65 17.39 -5.64
C LEU A 588 -34.54 16.93 -6.79
N ASP A 589 -35.73 17.53 -6.89
CA ASP A 589 -36.64 17.31 -8.02
C ASP A 589 -36.55 18.44 -9.03
N THR A 590 -35.80 18.21 -10.12
CA THR A 590 -35.66 19.16 -11.22
C THR A 590 -36.89 19.23 -12.14
N ASN A 591 -37.87 18.35 -11.98
CA ASN A 591 -39.08 18.34 -12.81
C ASN A 591 -40.18 19.27 -12.25
N THR A 592 -40.09 19.62 -10.97
CA THR A 592 -41.06 20.52 -10.36
C THR A 592 -40.97 21.92 -10.96
N ASN A 593 -42.08 22.34 -11.56
CA ASN A 593 -42.33 23.67 -12.08
C ASN A 593 -43.73 24.11 -11.63
N GLY A 594 -43.83 25.19 -10.85
CA GLY A 594 -45.11 25.62 -10.28
C GLY A 594 -44.98 26.37 -8.97
N ILE A 595 -46.10 26.45 -8.25
CA ILE A 595 -46.18 27.03 -6.92
C ILE A 595 -45.98 25.93 -5.87
N VAL A 596 -45.09 26.16 -4.92
CA VAL A 596 -44.85 25.33 -3.74
C VAL A 596 -45.14 26.15 -2.48
N GLU A 597 -45.83 25.55 -1.52
CA GLU A 597 -46.07 26.14 -0.20
C GLU A 597 -44.97 25.74 0.78
N HIS A 598 -44.45 26.72 1.52
CA HIS A 598 -43.44 26.52 2.55
C HIS A 598 -43.54 27.63 3.60
N ASP A 599 -43.54 27.27 4.89
CA ASP A 599 -43.64 28.19 6.02
C ASP A 599 -44.74 29.26 5.89
N GLY A 600 -45.92 28.85 5.40
CA GLY A 600 -47.08 29.72 5.21
C GLY A 600 -46.98 30.67 4.00
N GLY A 601 -45.87 30.66 3.27
CA GLY A 601 -45.66 31.37 2.01
C GLY A 601 -45.90 30.49 0.78
N LYS A 602 -46.09 31.12 -0.39
CA LYS A 602 -46.20 30.48 -1.70
C LYS A 602 -45.04 30.94 -2.57
N PHE A 603 -44.23 30.01 -3.05
CA PHE A 603 -43.01 30.27 -3.82
C PHE A 603 -43.10 29.64 -5.20
N ILE A 604 -42.58 30.34 -6.20
CA ILE A 604 -42.46 29.86 -7.56
C ILE A 604 -41.17 29.04 -7.65
N VAL A 605 -41.31 27.75 -7.96
CA VAL A 605 -40.20 26.83 -8.21
C VAL A 605 -40.13 26.56 -9.71
N ALA A 606 -38.92 26.65 -10.26
CA ALA A 606 -38.62 26.26 -11.63
C ALA A 606 -37.33 25.45 -11.66
N VAL A 607 -37.36 24.29 -12.34
CA VAL A 607 -36.25 23.34 -12.41
C VAL A 607 -35.68 22.99 -11.02
N GLY A 608 -36.58 22.77 -10.06
CA GLY A 608 -36.22 22.36 -8.70
C GLY A 608 -35.62 23.44 -7.79
N ARG A 609 -35.59 24.71 -8.20
CA ARG A 609 -35.15 25.84 -7.34
C ARG A 609 -36.18 26.96 -7.27
N ILE A 610 -36.18 27.77 -6.20
CA ILE A 610 -36.98 29.00 -6.17
C ILE A 610 -36.50 29.94 -7.28
N ALA A 611 -37.42 30.33 -8.16
CA ALA A 611 -37.19 31.30 -9.22
C ALA A 611 -37.24 32.73 -8.67
N LYS A 612 -36.19 33.16 -7.97
CA LYS A 612 -36.07 34.52 -7.39
C LYS A 612 -36.20 35.63 -8.45
N GLU A 613 -35.90 35.30 -9.69
CA GLU A 613 -36.07 36.15 -10.87
C GLU A 613 -37.54 36.44 -11.22
N ALA A 614 -38.49 35.65 -10.72
CA ALA A 614 -39.91 35.85 -10.98
C ALA A 614 -40.45 37.07 -10.22
N ASN A 615 -40.69 38.15 -10.97
CA ASN A 615 -41.19 39.44 -10.49
C ASN A 615 -42.32 39.94 -11.39
N GLY A 616 -43.34 40.59 -10.81
CA GLY A 616 -44.50 41.07 -11.55
C GLY A 616 -45.56 39.98 -11.71
N LEU A 617 -46.26 39.94 -12.86
CA LEU A 617 -47.24 38.88 -13.12
C LEU A 617 -46.55 37.61 -13.62
N TRP A 618 -46.88 36.49 -12.99
CA TRP A 618 -46.45 35.16 -13.38
C TRP A 618 -47.65 34.23 -13.51
N GLN A 619 -47.68 33.42 -14.56
CA GLN A 619 -48.78 32.48 -14.81
C GLN A 619 -48.42 31.12 -14.24
N ASP A 620 -49.29 30.56 -13.41
CA ASP A 620 -49.11 29.19 -12.96
C ASP A 620 -49.36 28.21 -14.12
N PRO A 621 -48.37 27.38 -14.50
CA PRO A 621 -48.54 26.41 -15.55
C PRO A 621 -49.61 25.36 -15.23
N LYS A 622 -49.95 25.14 -13.96
CA LYS A 622 -50.97 24.16 -13.54
C LYS A 622 -52.39 24.69 -13.69
N ASP A 623 -52.74 25.78 -13.02
CA ASP A 623 -54.11 26.32 -13.01
C ASP A 623 -54.40 27.39 -14.07
N LYS A 624 -53.36 27.85 -14.79
CA LYS A 624 -53.40 28.91 -15.81
C LYS A 624 -53.80 30.30 -15.30
N LYS A 625 -53.91 30.50 -13.98
CA LYS A 625 -54.15 31.80 -13.36
C LYS A 625 -52.86 32.60 -13.27
N TRP A 626 -53.02 33.91 -13.12
CA TRP A 626 -51.92 34.86 -13.01
C TRP A 626 -51.83 35.40 -11.59
N TYR A 627 -50.63 35.30 -11.02
CA TYR A 627 -50.32 35.74 -9.67
C TYR A 627 -49.28 36.86 -9.71
N PHE A 628 -49.35 37.79 -8.76
CA PHE A 628 -48.32 38.79 -8.56
C PHE A 628 -47.24 38.24 -7.64
N ALA A 629 -46.00 38.20 -8.15
CA ALA A 629 -44.83 37.70 -7.45
C ALA A 629 -43.77 38.79 -7.28
N SER A 630 -43.01 38.69 -6.20
CA SER A 630 -41.83 39.50 -5.91
C SER A 630 -40.76 38.58 -5.35
N ASN A 631 -39.56 38.62 -5.92
CA ASN A 631 -38.43 37.74 -5.58
C ASN A 631 -38.82 36.24 -5.53
N GLY A 632 -39.66 35.79 -6.47
CA GLY A 632 -40.13 34.41 -6.52
C GLY A 632 -41.23 34.05 -5.52
N GLN A 633 -41.65 34.95 -4.63
CA GLN A 633 -42.75 34.72 -3.68
C GLN A 633 -44.04 35.37 -4.14
N ILE A 634 -45.16 34.64 -4.08
CA ILE A 634 -46.50 35.17 -4.37
C ILE A 634 -46.95 36.09 -3.24
N GLN A 635 -47.29 37.32 -3.62
CA GLN A 635 -47.68 38.37 -2.69
C GLN A 635 -49.20 38.38 -2.51
N THR A 636 -49.72 37.48 -1.67
CA THR A 636 -51.17 37.25 -1.46
C THR A 636 -51.93 38.48 -0.91
N GLN A 637 -51.23 39.47 -0.35
CA GLN A 637 -51.83 40.71 0.15
C GLN A 637 -51.77 41.87 -0.86
N HIS A 638 -51.07 41.71 -1.98
CA HIS A 638 -50.89 42.79 -2.95
C HIS A 638 -52.20 43.12 -3.67
N THR A 639 -52.66 44.37 -3.57
CA THR A 639 -53.75 44.91 -4.40
C THR A 639 -53.26 46.19 -5.06
N GLY A 640 -53.20 46.21 -6.38
CA GLY A 640 -52.48 47.25 -7.09
C GLY A 640 -52.32 46.99 -8.57
N VAL A 641 -51.33 47.63 -9.19
CA VAL A 641 -51.06 47.53 -10.62
C VAL A 641 -49.75 46.78 -10.83
N ALA A 642 -49.77 45.79 -11.72
CA ALA A 642 -48.62 45.00 -12.11
C ALA A 642 -48.36 45.14 -13.63
N GLY A 643 -47.09 45.22 -14.01
CA GLY A 643 -46.67 45.24 -15.41
C GLY A 643 -46.45 43.82 -15.95
N TYR A 644 -46.87 43.59 -17.19
CA TYR A 644 -46.53 42.38 -17.95
C TYR A 644 -46.54 42.69 -19.45
N ASP A 645 -45.48 42.33 -20.17
CA ASP A 645 -45.35 42.52 -21.62
C ASP A 645 -45.72 43.95 -22.10
N GLY A 646 -45.17 44.96 -21.41
CA GLY A 646 -45.42 46.39 -21.73
C GLY A 646 -46.84 46.88 -21.45
N LYS A 647 -47.72 46.05 -20.88
CA LYS A 647 -49.09 46.39 -20.48
C LYS A 647 -49.20 46.42 -18.96
N LEU A 648 -50.21 47.14 -18.47
CA LEU A 648 -50.51 47.25 -17.05
C LEU A 648 -51.79 46.49 -16.74
N PHE A 649 -51.79 45.77 -15.62
CA PHE A 649 -52.90 44.94 -15.17
C PHE A 649 -53.21 45.20 -13.70
N TYR A 650 -54.48 45.03 -13.32
CA TYR A 650 -54.96 45.22 -11.97
C TYR A 650 -55.00 43.89 -11.22
N VAL A 651 -54.38 43.86 -10.04
CA VAL A 651 -54.24 42.70 -9.17
C VAL A 651 -55.02 42.96 -7.89
N ILE A 652 -55.76 41.97 -7.41
CA ILE A 652 -56.48 42.01 -6.13
C ILE A 652 -56.05 40.81 -5.31
N LYS A 653 -55.53 41.05 -4.10
CA LYS A 653 -55.06 39.99 -3.17
C LYS A 653 -54.11 38.99 -3.84
N GLY A 654 -53.16 39.51 -4.62
CA GLY A 654 -52.13 38.73 -5.30
C GLY A 654 -52.57 38.03 -6.58
N GLU A 655 -53.85 38.05 -6.96
CA GLU A 655 -54.36 37.43 -8.20
C GLU A 655 -54.74 38.50 -9.23
N LEU A 656 -54.47 38.23 -10.52
CA LEU A 656 -54.94 39.06 -11.62
C LEU A 656 -56.46 39.14 -11.61
N ALA A 657 -57.00 40.35 -11.55
CA ALA A 657 -58.44 40.56 -11.47
C ALA A 657 -59.10 40.50 -12.87
N THR A 658 -59.13 39.30 -13.47
CA THR A 658 -59.56 39.05 -14.86
C THR A 658 -60.99 39.51 -15.17
N ASP A 659 -61.86 39.58 -14.16
CA ASP A 659 -63.26 40.01 -14.32
C ASP A 659 -63.49 41.45 -13.87
N TYR A 660 -62.46 42.15 -13.37
CA TYR A 660 -62.60 43.51 -12.88
C TYR A 660 -62.83 44.49 -14.03
N LYS A 661 -63.91 45.26 -13.90
CA LYS A 661 -64.26 46.37 -14.78
C LYS A 661 -64.52 47.61 -13.93
N GLY A 662 -63.82 48.70 -14.23
CA GLY A 662 -63.91 49.90 -13.39
C GLY A 662 -62.95 51.01 -13.80
N THR A 663 -62.81 51.99 -12.93
CA THR A 663 -61.81 53.06 -13.08
C THR A 663 -60.93 53.09 -11.84
N ILE A 664 -59.61 53.04 -12.03
CA ILE A 664 -58.62 53.14 -10.95
C ILE A 664 -57.69 54.32 -11.20
N LYS A 665 -57.06 54.84 -10.15
CA LYS A 665 -56.00 55.85 -10.26
C LYS A 665 -54.66 55.19 -10.00
N TYR A 666 -53.71 55.38 -10.91
CA TYR A 666 -52.35 54.88 -10.80
C TYR A 666 -51.38 55.98 -11.25
N ASN A 667 -50.37 56.29 -10.43
CA ASN A 667 -49.42 57.38 -10.65
C ASN A 667 -50.08 58.72 -11.04
N GLY A 668 -51.17 59.08 -10.35
CA GLY A 668 -51.91 60.33 -10.58
C GLY A 668 -52.80 60.36 -11.84
N VAL A 669 -52.79 59.32 -12.67
CA VAL A 669 -53.58 59.22 -13.91
C VAL A 669 -54.74 58.24 -13.72
N ALA A 670 -55.91 58.56 -14.27
CA ALA A 670 -57.07 57.67 -14.26
C ALA A 670 -57.01 56.68 -15.42
N TYR A 671 -57.13 55.38 -15.11
CA TYR A 671 -57.18 54.30 -16.07
C TYR A 671 -58.56 53.64 -16.06
N GLU A 672 -59.06 53.29 -17.23
CA GLU A 672 -60.18 52.36 -17.39
C GLU A 672 -59.64 50.94 -17.32
N VAL A 673 -60.23 50.08 -16.49
CA VAL A 673 -59.85 48.68 -16.40
C VAL A 673 -60.91 47.84 -17.10
N ILE A 674 -60.50 47.04 -18.07
CA ILE A 674 -61.37 46.11 -18.80
C ILE A 674 -60.72 44.73 -18.72
N ASN A 675 -61.44 43.78 -18.11
CA ASN A 675 -60.99 42.41 -17.88
C ASN A 675 -59.61 42.37 -17.19
N GLY A 676 -59.42 43.23 -16.19
CA GLY A 676 -58.16 43.35 -15.46
C GLY A 676 -57.06 44.17 -16.15
N GLN A 677 -57.12 44.45 -17.46
CA GLN A 677 -56.10 45.27 -18.14
C GLN A 677 -56.42 46.78 -18.05
N LEU A 678 -55.41 47.60 -17.76
CA LEU A 678 -55.53 49.05 -17.70
C LEU A 678 -55.36 49.69 -19.09
N TYR A 679 -56.27 50.61 -19.40
CA TYR A 679 -56.25 51.47 -20.57
C TYR A 679 -56.24 52.92 -20.13
N LYS A 680 -55.26 53.70 -20.59
CA LYS A 680 -55.18 55.12 -20.26
C LYS A 680 -56.41 55.83 -20.82
N LYS A 681 -57.20 56.48 -19.96
CA LYS A 681 -58.29 57.35 -20.42
C LYS A 681 -57.67 58.53 -21.15
N LYS A 682 -58.12 58.77 -22.38
CA LYS A 682 -57.70 59.92 -23.20
C LYS A 682 -58.20 61.23 -22.62
#